data_AF-A0AAV6D110-F1
#
_entry.id   AF-A0AAV6D110-F1
#
_cell.length_a   1.000
_cell.length_b   1.000
_cell.length_c   1.000
_cell.angle_alpha   90.00
_cell.angle_beta   90.00
_cell.angle_gamma   90.00
#
_symmetry.space_group_name_H-M   'P 1'
#
loop_
_entity.id
_entity.type
_entity.pdbx_description
1 polymer ?
#
loop_
_entity_poly.entity_id
_entity_poly.type
_entity_poly.pdbx_seq_one_letter_code
_entity_poly.pdbx_strand_id
1 'polypeptide(L)'
;MIAAITAITFGILATSSFALLCFGVNLLYLTWSSTRIRKSPPSSMPFGHEPDVCVQVPIYNERYVAERVIDAVCEMEWPRDRVQVQILDDSDDETSLIVSRRAAHWRARGVDVVHVRRGTRDGFKAGALAHGLHLTGAPFIAIFDADFVPPRDFLRRTMAVFEDTRVGFAQARWGHLDEGYSWFTRLQALAIDFHFLIEQAVRAERGYFTNFTGTAGVWRREAIEDAGGWSAATLTEDLDLSYRAQLRGWRAAYIEDLVVPEELPVSIDAYRRQQSRWATGSFQSAFLLMGPVLRSSNRAAVKFQAAVHLVAYGVGPVMLLQLACYPLLLVIYSRARIDVPWQLEDASLLAIAVGASPWVGFMVAQTRQGRSLWAGMPAVLCQLVGAGMSFNTLLALERATHRGGEFVRTPKYRIVERGQEWRDQAYVRVGDPKTAAEAVLGLSAVAIVPVALAASQYLVAIYSSLFAVGFLAVAALSLVDLLQVVTLRRMGRRALRRLRAAAPAAGLIGLCAVLLVVAAQMAEPFEDGYAHWLIAANFASTGHLRDPLFAMEDTWLPGYHVLAAAVLRVFGLWQLGALKILSALLGLATLMCVYWIAPNVRQGRLAVILLALNPVFLFTSGSAVVEPLMTALLAGASLAAIKRKMRLAALLAALAAVTATKAWIWIAAAVGVLVLEQVVARLRKRSAHSIPAAAWAVPALALLVVLQFGYLPATHSLARGSTEMLSAAARGSVAATGLARVVQLATTYGLAALPLFVLGIVGLVGAIGRPETAGGPVTIRFLHVPALVYLATVFTLVGAGAYTGSHRYLYPALPSLALLAAAALGRQPAVARLGAAAAGALLAVAFLPVFFNFAAGNNGLIAAGHAAAGKGILITDSPVVAYYSGRQPADIAGSQVLPPDRQLAVSWMSANGVNALVLEGISYYRATLLFPDLASGRASLPFARLGEQAHYQVPGGKPVFAYRFGSELQTQSIYPGVAACIEGDFGAGKTALLAKGAVLEVAGVEAAGEGMGFGVPIVHYADGWVFPRTASTTDVSTATSTIWRRVFELDESGGNASPGGGFDFGPIPSRGQIEVTYTVDGTGIWVVVRVLSLEPGFTEVGVLNEQSAAFDDFAADNSPTLVGHNFGSWVPVTSSWARLQAKSLGVQFWVPSITGAQLHGGREVAPPDFNWAGLEYSFGPSFTGTSYEILVQAAR
;
A
#
# COMPACT_ATOMS: atom_id res chain seq x y z
N MET A 1 26.36 4.70 18.15
CA MET A 1 25.31 3.65 18.08
C MET A 1 24.75 3.49 16.66
N ILE A 2 24.15 4.52 16.05
CA ILE A 2 23.58 4.45 14.68
C ILE A 2 24.60 3.92 13.66
N ALA A 3 25.82 4.48 13.61
CA ALA A 3 26.87 4.01 12.70
C ALA A 3 27.23 2.51 12.87
N ALA A 4 27.21 2.00 14.10
CA ALA A 4 27.47 0.58 14.37
C ALA A 4 26.32 -0.31 13.88
N ILE A 5 25.07 0.10 14.14
CA ILE A 5 23.87 -0.59 13.65
C ILE A 5 23.84 -0.59 12.12
N THR A 6 24.19 0.53 11.48
CA THR A 6 24.32 0.66 10.03
C THR A 6 25.37 -0.32 9.50
N ALA A 7 26.59 -0.31 10.06
CA ALA A 7 27.68 -1.20 9.63
C ALA A 7 27.32 -2.69 9.77
N ILE A 8 26.69 -3.08 10.89
CA ILE A 8 26.22 -4.45 11.11
C ILE A 8 25.15 -4.83 10.07
N THR A 9 24.17 -3.98 9.84
CA THR A 9 23.08 -4.24 8.89
C THR A 9 23.62 -4.41 7.47
N PHE A 10 24.53 -3.53 7.04
CA PHE A 10 25.19 -3.65 5.74
C PHE A 10 26.05 -4.92 5.65
N GLY A 11 26.80 -5.26 6.71
CA GLY A 11 27.58 -6.49 6.77
C GLY A 11 26.70 -7.73 6.57
N ILE A 12 25.58 -7.81 7.29
CA ILE A 12 24.61 -8.90 7.16
C ILE A 12 24.06 -8.97 5.73
N LEU A 13 23.64 -7.85 5.15
CA LEU A 13 23.10 -7.81 3.79
C LEU A 13 24.14 -8.20 2.72
N ALA A 14 25.39 -7.75 2.84
CA ALA A 14 26.45 -8.09 1.92
C ALA A 14 26.79 -9.59 1.99
N THR A 15 27.00 -10.13 3.19
CA THR A 15 27.33 -11.55 3.38
C THR A 15 26.19 -12.47 2.95
N SER A 16 24.94 -12.13 3.30
CA SER A 16 23.76 -12.90 2.87
C SER A 16 23.57 -12.85 1.36
N SER A 17 23.73 -11.68 0.73
CA SER A 17 23.60 -11.54 -0.72
C SER A 17 24.67 -12.33 -1.47
N PHE A 18 25.91 -12.31 -0.98
CA PHE A 18 26.99 -13.12 -1.54
C PHE A 18 26.70 -14.62 -1.41
N ALA A 19 26.18 -15.08 -0.26
CA ALA A 19 25.78 -16.47 -0.09
C ALA A 19 24.68 -16.88 -1.08
N LEU A 20 23.62 -16.07 -1.23
CA LEU A 20 22.54 -16.33 -2.17
C LEU A 20 23.00 -16.30 -3.63
N LEU A 21 23.92 -15.39 -3.97
CA LEU A 21 24.57 -15.34 -5.29
C LEU A 21 25.32 -16.65 -5.58
N CYS A 22 26.14 -17.12 -4.64
CA CYS A 22 26.84 -18.41 -4.76
C CYS A 22 25.88 -19.58 -4.96
N PHE A 23 24.78 -19.61 -4.22
CA PHE A 23 23.72 -20.62 -4.40
C PHE A 23 23.10 -20.55 -5.79
N GLY A 24 22.67 -19.37 -6.24
CA GLY A 24 22.00 -19.26 -7.52
C GLY A 24 22.94 -19.50 -8.71
N VAL A 25 24.21 -19.10 -8.64
CA VAL A 25 25.23 -19.46 -9.64
C VAL A 25 25.43 -20.98 -9.66
N ASN A 26 25.45 -21.64 -8.49
CA ASN A 26 25.55 -23.09 -8.43
C ASN A 26 24.35 -23.77 -9.11
N LEU A 27 23.12 -23.29 -8.89
CA LEU A 27 21.93 -23.83 -9.55
C LEU A 27 21.98 -23.63 -11.07
N LEU A 28 22.48 -22.49 -11.56
CA LEU A 28 22.71 -22.27 -12.99
C LEU A 28 23.76 -23.24 -13.54
N TYR A 29 24.85 -23.47 -12.82
CA TYR A 29 25.88 -24.44 -13.19
C TYR A 29 25.32 -25.86 -13.29
N LEU A 30 24.53 -26.30 -12.31
CA LEU A 30 23.88 -27.61 -12.34
C LEU A 30 22.87 -27.68 -13.51
N THR A 31 22.05 -26.65 -13.69
CA THR A 31 21.08 -26.57 -14.79
C THR A 31 21.76 -26.66 -16.15
N TRP A 32 22.82 -25.88 -16.38
CA TRP A 32 23.59 -25.93 -17.62
C TRP A 32 24.32 -27.26 -17.81
N SER A 33 24.86 -27.84 -16.74
CA SER A 33 25.51 -29.15 -16.81
C SER A 33 24.52 -30.25 -17.18
N SER A 34 23.29 -30.15 -16.69
CA SER A 34 22.21 -31.12 -16.92
C SER A 34 21.82 -31.22 -18.39
N THR A 35 21.87 -30.11 -19.15
CA THR A 35 21.53 -30.11 -20.59
C THR A 35 22.59 -30.81 -21.44
N ARG A 36 23.78 -31.05 -20.88
CA ARG A 36 24.89 -31.73 -21.55
C ARG A 36 24.94 -33.23 -21.22
N ILE A 37 24.12 -33.69 -20.28
CA ILE A 37 24.03 -35.12 -19.94
C ILE A 37 23.31 -35.84 -21.07
N ARG A 38 23.96 -36.88 -21.61
CA ARG A 38 23.34 -37.77 -22.59
C ARG A 38 22.56 -38.85 -21.85
N LYS A 39 21.36 -39.17 -22.35
CA LYS A 39 20.62 -40.32 -21.83
C LYS A 39 21.36 -41.61 -22.17
N SER A 40 21.73 -42.36 -21.15
CA SER A 40 22.26 -43.72 -21.33
C SER A 40 21.11 -44.65 -21.70
N PRO A 41 21.32 -45.61 -22.61
CA PRO A 41 20.31 -46.62 -22.89
C PRO A 41 19.96 -47.39 -21.59
N PRO A 42 18.69 -47.80 -21.40
CA PRO A 42 18.31 -48.57 -20.23
C PRO A 42 19.11 -49.87 -20.20
N SER A 43 19.88 -50.08 -19.14
CA SER A 43 20.48 -51.37 -18.84
C SER A 43 19.51 -52.21 -18.02
N SER A 44 19.48 -53.51 -18.30
CA SER A 44 18.69 -54.48 -17.55
C SER A 44 19.56 -55.69 -17.26
N MET A 45 19.48 -56.21 -16.03
CA MET A 45 20.20 -57.41 -15.66
C MET A 45 19.70 -58.61 -16.49
N PRO A 46 20.61 -59.42 -17.08
CA PRO A 46 20.25 -60.65 -17.79
C PRO A 46 19.58 -61.67 -16.87
N PHE A 47 18.74 -62.51 -17.45
CA PHE A 47 18.15 -63.65 -16.73
C PHE A 47 19.23 -64.69 -16.37
N GLY A 48 19.10 -65.33 -15.20
CA GLY A 48 19.96 -66.42 -14.72
C GLY A 48 21.05 -65.99 -13.72
N HIS A 49 21.29 -64.69 -13.57
CA HIS A 49 22.31 -64.12 -12.67
C HIS A 49 21.70 -63.28 -11.53
N GLU A 50 20.39 -63.37 -11.31
CA GLU A 50 19.68 -62.56 -10.30
C GLU A 50 20.18 -62.82 -8.86
N PRO A 51 20.73 -61.83 -8.12
CA PRO A 51 21.08 -62.03 -6.71
C PRO A 51 19.85 -62.09 -5.79
N ASP A 52 20.04 -62.53 -4.55
CA ASP A 52 19.01 -62.42 -3.51
C ASP A 52 18.76 -60.95 -3.16
N VAL A 53 17.49 -60.57 -3.11
CA VAL A 53 17.05 -59.21 -2.80
C VAL A 53 16.00 -59.24 -1.69
N CYS A 54 16.17 -58.38 -0.68
CA CYS A 54 15.12 -58.10 0.30
C CYS A 54 14.48 -56.74 0.02
N VAL A 55 13.17 -56.70 -0.13
CA VAL A 55 12.37 -55.49 -0.31
C VAL A 55 11.77 -55.09 1.03
N GLN A 56 12.19 -53.95 1.58
CA GLN A 56 11.69 -53.41 2.84
C GLN A 56 10.67 -52.29 2.60
N VAL A 57 9.51 -52.42 3.23
CA VAL A 57 8.42 -51.44 3.16
C VAL A 57 8.07 -50.96 4.58
N PRO A 58 8.68 -49.87 5.07
CA PRO A 58 8.32 -49.26 6.35
C PRO A 58 6.93 -48.62 6.29
N ILE A 59 6.07 -48.96 7.26
CA ILE A 59 4.68 -48.51 7.35
C ILE A 59 4.37 -47.99 8.76
N TYR A 60 3.73 -46.82 8.82
CA TYR A 60 3.15 -46.27 10.05
C TYR A 60 1.84 -45.52 9.79
N ASN A 61 0.71 -46.12 10.16
CA ASN A 61 -0.64 -45.56 10.08
C ASN A 61 -1.10 -45.22 8.64
N GLU A 62 -0.66 -46.00 7.65
CA GLU A 62 -0.89 -45.75 6.21
C GLU A 62 -2.09 -46.52 5.61
N ARG A 63 -3.23 -46.54 6.31
CA ARG A 63 -4.43 -47.32 5.92
C ARG A 63 -4.91 -47.15 4.47
N TYR A 64 -4.68 -45.98 3.86
CA TYR A 64 -5.19 -45.67 2.52
C TYR A 64 -4.28 -46.16 1.38
N VAL A 65 -2.99 -46.33 1.66
CA VAL A 65 -1.97 -46.60 0.64
C VAL A 65 -1.22 -47.92 0.87
N ALA A 66 -1.28 -48.50 2.08
CA ALA A 66 -0.59 -49.74 2.45
C ALA A 66 -0.85 -50.91 1.49
N GLU A 67 -2.11 -51.17 1.09
CA GLU A 67 -2.40 -52.26 0.15
C GLU A 67 -1.74 -52.02 -1.21
N ARG A 68 -1.78 -50.77 -1.71
CA ARG A 68 -1.26 -50.40 -3.03
C ARG A 68 0.25 -50.64 -3.13
N VAL A 69 1.02 -50.26 -2.11
CA VAL A 69 2.48 -50.50 -2.11
C VAL A 69 2.80 -51.99 -1.97
N ILE A 70 2.09 -52.72 -1.09
CA ILE A 70 2.32 -54.16 -0.88
C ILE A 70 2.09 -54.91 -2.19
N ASP A 71 1.04 -54.55 -2.92
CA ASP A 71 0.76 -55.14 -4.23
C ASP A 71 1.86 -54.83 -5.24
N ALA A 72 2.24 -53.56 -5.36
CA ALA A 72 3.27 -53.16 -6.32
C ALA A 72 4.62 -53.85 -6.08
N VAL A 73 5.05 -54.01 -4.83
CA VAL A 73 6.31 -54.70 -4.52
C VAL A 73 6.20 -56.22 -4.73
N CYS A 74 5.05 -56.83 -4.44
CA CYS A 74 4.85 -58.28 -4.63
C CYS A 74 4.69 -58.66 -6.12
N GLU A 75 4.32 -57.71 -6.97
CA GLU A 75 4.18 -57.88 -8.42
C GLU A 75 5.47 -57.68 -9.22
N MET A 76 6.57 -57.31 -8.56
CA MET A 76 7.89 -57.16 -9.19
C MET A 76 8.34 -58.44 -9.90
N GLU A 77 8.96 -58.25 -11.06
CA GLU A 77 9.51 -59.30 -11.90
C GLU A 77 10.89 -59.72 -11.39
N TRP A 78 10.88 -60.69 -10.46
CA TRP A 78 12.08 -61.32 -9.91
C TRP A 78 11.82 -62.81 -9.61
N PRO A 79 12.84 -63.70 -9.66
CA PRO A 79 12.67 -65.08 -9.22
C PRO A 79 12.12 -65.15 -7.79
N ARG A 80 11.04 -65.92 -7.59
CA ARG A 80 10.28 -65.97 -6.31
C ARG A 80 11.10 -66.54 -5.16
N ASP A 81 12.07 -67.38 -5.45
CA ASP A 81 13.04 -67.97 -4.53
C ASP A 81 14.18 -67.00 -4.15
N ARG A 82 14.31 -65.86 -4.85
CA ARG A 82 15.38 -64.87 -4.65
C ARG A 82 14.88 -63.48 -4.26
N VAL A 83 13.58 -63.32 -4.01
CA VAL A 83 13.00 -62.07 -3.49
C VAL A 83 12.25 -62.34 -2.20
N GLN A 84 12.63 -61.62 -1.16
CA GLN A 84 11.91 -61.56 0.10
C GLN A 84 11.29 -60.16 0.26
N VAL A 85 10.04 -60.08 0.69
CA VAL A 85 9.37 -58.81 1.01
C VAL A 85 9.14 -58.71 2.51
N GLN A 86 9.70 -57.70 3.15
CA GLN A 86 9.49 -57.37 4.55
C GLN A 86 8.60 -56.13 4.67
N ILE A 87 7.41 -56.29 5.24
CA ILE A 87 6.56 -55.15 5.62
C ILE A 87 6.85 -54.81 7.08
N LEU A 88 7.56 -53.70 7.30
CA LEU A 88 8.03 -53.25 8.60
C LEU A 88 6.98 -52.31 9.20
N ASP A 89 6.08 -52.88 10.00
CA ASP A 89 4.86 -52.20 10.47
C ASP A 89 4.98 -51.74 11.92
N ASP A 90 5.04 -50.41 12.08
CA ASP A 90 5.06 -49.68 13.34
C ASP A 90 3.69 -49.10 13.71
N SER A 91 2.62 -49.44 12.97
CA SER A 91 1.29 -48.83 13.13
C SER A 91 0.61 -49.21 14.45
N ASP A 92 -0.17 -48.27 14.97
CA ASP A 92 -0.99 -48.41 16.18
C ASP A 92 -2.51 -48.30 15.91
N ASP A 93 -2.90 -48.30 14.64
CA ASP A 93 -4.28 -48.24 14.17
C ASP A 93 -4.67 -49.45 13.29
N GLU A 94 -5.81 -49.38 12.60
CA GLU A 94 -6.29 -50.44 11.71
C GLU A 94 -5.34 -50.80 10.55
N THR A 95 -4.30 -50.01 10.29
CA THR A 95 -3.29 -50.29 9.25
C THR A 95 -2.63 -51.65 9.48
N SER A 96 -2.32 -52.04 10.71
CA SER A 96 -1.74 -53.36 10.99
C SER A 96 -2.62 -54.52 10.55
N LEU A 97 -3.95 -54.36 10.66
CA LEU A 97 -4.90 -55.36 10.20
C LEU A 97 -4.97 -55.42 8.67
N ILE A 98 -4.86 -54.27 7.99
CA ILE A 98 -4.80 -54.17 6.54
C ILE A 98 -3.52 -54.87 6.02
N VAL A 99 -2.38 -54.56 6.62
CA VAL A 99 -1.06 -55.15 6.27
C VAL A 99 -1.08 -56.67 6.46
N SER A 100 -1.52 -57.16 7.62
CA SER A 100 -1.54 -58.60 7.92
C SER A 100 -2.38 -59.40 6.91
N ARG A 101 -3.57 -58.89 6.56
CA ARG A 101 -4.46 -59.50 5.56
C ARG A 101 -3.81 -59.50 4.17
N ARG A 102 -3.21 -58.39 3.76
CA ARG A 102 -2.60 -58.27 2.43
C ARG A 102 -1.33 -59.12 2.31
N ALA A 103 -0.51 -59.19 3.35
CA ALA A 103 0.65 -60.09 3.40
C ALA A 103 0.22 -61.58 3.33
N ALA A 104 -0.86 -61.97 4.03
CA ALA A 104 -1.40 -63.33 3.92
C ALA A 104 -1.92 -63.66 2.50
N HIS A 105 -2.55 -62.68 1.83
CA HIS A 105 -3.03 -62.82 0.46
C HIS A 105 -1.91 -63.14 -0.55
N TRP A 106 -0.75 -62.50 -0.40
CA TRP A 106 0.42 -62.73 -1.27
C TRP A 106 1.21 -63.98 -0.90
N ARG A 107 1.32 -64.32 0.39
CA ARG A 107 1.87 -65.61 0.82
C ARG A 107 1.11 -66.79 0.24
N ALA A 108 -0.22 -66.72 0.21
CA ALA A 108 -1.06 -67.75 -0.42
C ALA A 108 -0.85 -67.89 -1.94
N ARG A 109 -0.18 -66.92 -2.59
CA ARG A 109 0.20 -66.92 -4.01
C ARG A 109 1.66 -67.31 -4.25
N GLY A 110 2.36 -67.77 -3.21
CA GLY A 110 3.76 -68.22 -3.32
C GLY A 110 4.79 -67.10 -3.33
N VAL A 111 4.46 -65.91 -2.81
CA VAL A 111 5.43 -64.82 -2.61
C VAL A 111 5.93 -64.86 -1.16
N ASP A 112 7.24 -64.79 -0.94
CA ASP A 112 7.81 -64.64 0.41
C ASP A 112 7.56 -63.22 0.93
N VAL A 113 6.47 -63.04 1.69
CA VAL A 113 6.09 -61.76 2.30
C VAL A 113 5.93 -61.94 3.81
N VAL A 114 6.74 -61.23 4.58
CA VAL A 114 6.74 -61.27 6.04
C VAL A 114 6.19 -59.95 6.59
N HIS A 115 5.21 -60.04 7.48
CA HIS A 115 4.74 -58.91 8.28
C HIS A 115 5.53 -58.85 9.57
N VAL A 116 6.38 -57.83 9.71
CA VAL A 116 7.30 -57.66 10.84
C VAL A 116 6.77 -56.54 11.74
N ARG A 117 6.62 -56.83 13.03
CA ARG A 117 6.36 -55.81 14.06
C ARG A 117 7.37 -55.92 15.18
N ARG A 118 7.95 -54.78 15.58
CA ARG A 118 9.02 -54.70 16.59
C ARG A 118 8.56 -54.23 17.98
N GLY A 119 7.30 -53.85 18.14
CA GLY A 119 6.69 -53.50 19.43
C GLY A 119 7.06 -52.14 20.03
N THR A 120 8.13 -51.50 19.55
CA THR A 120 8.54 -50.13 19.87
C THR A 120 8.61 -49.28 18.59
N ARG A 121 8.53 -47.96 18.73
CA ARG A 121 8.74 -47.00 17.62
C ARG A 121 10.04 -46.21 17.76
N ASP A 122 10.95 -46.68 18.60
CA ASP A 122 12.25 -46.05 18.82
C ASP A 122 13.04 -45.94 17.51
N GLY A 123 13.54 -44.74 17.24
CA GLY A 123 14.26 -44.41 16.01
C GLY A 123 13.38 -44.39 14.75
N PHE A 124 12.05 -44.47 14.87
CA PHE A 124 11.08 -44.36 13.77
C PHE A 124 11.48 -45.21 12.55
N LYS A 125 11.44 -44.65 11.33
CA LYS A 125 11.79 -45.35 10.08
C LYS A 125 13.21 -45.94 10.10
N ALA A 126 14.21 -45.20 10.59
CA ALA A 126 15.59 -45.70 10.68
C ALA A 126 15.70 -46.95 11.56
N GLY A 127 15.01 -46.94 12.70
CA GLY A 127 14.97 -48.09 13.60
C GLY A 127 14.21 -49.28 13.00
N ALA A 128 13.14 -49.04 12.24
CA ALA A 128 12.39 -50.09 11.56
C ALA A 128 13.27 -50.78 10.50
N LEU A 129 13.96 -49.99 9.67
CA LEU A 129 14.90 -50.48 8.65
C LEU A 129 16.08 -51.25 9.27
N ALA A 130 16.65 -50.74 10.37
CA ALA A 130 17.70 -51.45 11.12
C ALA A 130 17.22 -52.80 11.63
N HIS A 131 16.02 -52.85 12.23
CA HIS A 131 15.43 -54.10 12.70
C HIS A 131 15.20 -55.09 11.56
N GLY A 132 14.65 -54.65 10.43
CA GLY A 132 14.45 -55.48 9.24
C GLY A 132 15.76 -56.03 8.68
N LEU A 133 16.83 -55.22 8.67
CA LEU A 133 18.16 -55.62 8.17
C LEU A 133 18.76 -56.78 8.97
N HIS A 134 18.47 -56.88 10.27
CA HIS A 134 18.89 -58.01 11.10
C HIS A 134 18.12 -59.31 10.80
N LEU A 135 16.96 -59.23 10.16
CA LEU A 135 16.08 -60.38 9.89
C LEU A 135 16.27 -61.00 8.50
N THR A 136 17.15 -60.44 7.67
CA THR A 136 17.45 -60.96 6.33
C THR A 136 18.96 -61.14 6.16
N GLY A 137 19.37 -62.05 5.26
CA GLY A 137 20.76 -62.20 4.81
C GLY A 137 21.00 -61.67 3.40
N ALA A 138 19.99 -61.08 2.74
CA ALA A 138 20.09 -60.68 1.35
C ALA A 138 21.21 -59.62 1.15
N PRO A 139 22.06 -59.75 0.12
CA PRO A 139 23.13 -58.81 -0.20
C PRO A 139 22.61 -57.46 -0.71
N PHE A 140 21.36 -57.38 -1.18
CA PHE A 140 20.75 -56.16 -1.68
C PHE A 140 19.42 -55.88 -0.99
N ILE A 141 19.23 -54.62 -0.59
CA ILE A 141 18.04 -54.14 0.14
C ILE A 141 17.34 -53.07 -0.71
N ALA A 142 16.18 -53.38 -1.27
CA ALA A 142 15.32 -52.41 -1.93
C ALA A 142 14.38 -51.77 -0.90
N ILE A 143 14.14 -50.46 -0.99
CA ILE A 143 13.34 -49.73 0.02
C ILE A 143 12.24 -48.94 -0.66
N PHE A 144 10.99 -49.11 -0.17
CA PHE A 144 9.82 -48.39 -0.67
C PHE A 144 8.99 -47.81 0.47
N ASP A 145 8.64 -46.53 0.35
CA ASP A 145 7.71 -45.87 1.27
C ASP A 145 6.29 -46.21 0.86
N ALA A 146 5.35 -46.11 1.82
CA ALA A 146 4.01 -46.65 1.65
C ALA A 146 3.17 -45.99 0.53
N ASP A 147 3.58 -44.82 0.06
CA ASP A 147 2.93 -44.02 -0.97
C ASP A 147 3.51 -44.21 -2.37
N PHE A 148 4.56 -45.00 -2.53
CA PHE A 148 5.21 -45.27 -3.81
C PHE A 148 4.64 -46.49 -4.52
N VAL A 149 4.67 -46.46 -5.86
CA VAL A 149 4.20 -47.54 -6.73
C VAL A 149 5.31 -47.91 -7.73
N PRO A 150 6.24 -48.80 -7.35
CA PRO A 150 7.29 -49.22 -8.28
C PRO A 150 6.75 -49.98 -9.50
N PRO A 151 7.38 -49.81 -10.68
CA PRO A 151 7.04 -50.60 -11.85
C PRO A 151 7.54 -52.04 -11.69
N ARG A 152 6.91 -52.97 -12.42
CA ARG A 152 7.21 -54.41 -12.31
C ARG A 152 8.66 -54.76 -12.64
N ASP A 153 9.27 -54.03 -13.58
CA ASP A 153 10.66 -54.20 -14.03
C ASP A 153 11.72 -53.49 -13.15
N PHE A 154 11.32 -52.92 -12.01
CA PHE A 154 12.19 -52.11 -11.14
C PHE A 154 13.50 -52.81 -10.77
N LEU A 155 13.43 -54.05 -10.26
CA LEU A 155 14.63 -54.79 -9.84
C LEU A 155 15.54 -55.10 -11.04
N ARG A 156 14.98 -55.51 -12.18
CA ARG A 156 15.76 -55.78 -13.40
C ARG A 156 16.57 -54.58 -13.87
N ARG A 157 15.97 -53.39 -13.80
CA ARG A 157 16.61 -52.14 -14.24
C ARG A 157 17.57 -51.54 -13.21
N THR A 158 17.31 -51.76 -11.92
CA THR A 158 18.21 -51.27 -10.86
C THR A 158 19.42 -52.17 -10.67
N MET A 159 19.28 -53.49 -10.75
CA MET A 159 20.35 -54.43 -10.41
C MET A 159 21.57 -54.35 -11.34
N ALA A 160 21.37 -53.94 -12.60
CA ALA A 160 22.45 -53.84 -13.58
C ALA A 160 23.61 -52.93 -13.14
N VAL A 161 23.36 -51.90 -12.32
CA VAL A 161 24.42 -50.97 -11.91
C VAL A 161 25.36 -51.53 -10.83
N PHE A 162 24.97 -52.63 -10.17
CA PHE A 162 25.75 -53.25 -9.11
C PHE A 162 26.85 -54.21 -9.61
N GLU A 163 26.99 -54.35 -10.93
CA GLU A 163 28.17 -54.96 -11.56
C GLU A 163 29.46 -54.21 -11.17
N ASP A 164 29.41 -52.87 -10.99
CA ASP A 164 30.48 -52.14 -10.31
C ASP A 164 30.37 -52.38 -8.79
N THR A 165 31.34 -53.12 -8.25
CA THR A 165 31.39 -53.48 -6.83
C THR A 165 31.49 -52.28 -5.90
N ARG A 166 31.90 -51.10 -6.41
CA ARG A 166 31.98 -49.86 -5.62
C ARG A 166 30.64 -49.15 -5.50
N VAL A 167 29.60 -49.56 -6.24
CA VAL A 167 28.27 -48.97 -6.10
C VAL A 167 27.64 -49.46 -4.80
N GLY A 168 27.43 -48.51 -3.88
CA GLY A 168 26.81 -48.74 -2.58
C GLY A 168 25.29 -48.64 -2.65
N PHE A 169 24.75 -47.76 -3.50
CA PHE A 169 23.30 -47.68 -3.73
C PHE A 169 22.95 -47.19 -5.13
N ALA A 170 21.74 -47.54 -5.56
CA ALA A 170 21.11 -47.13 -6.81
C ALA A 170 19.78 -46.43 -6.52
N GLN A 171 19.60 -45.20 -7.02
CA GLN A 171 18.39 -44.39 -6.85
C GLN A 171 17.63 -44.29 -8.19
N ALA A 172 16.34 -44.62 -8.18
CA ALA A 172 15.45 -44.34 -9.30
C ALA A 172 14.81 -42.94 -9.17
N ARG A 173 14.32 -42.40 -10.28
CA ARG A 173 13.65 -41.10 -10.32
C ARG A 173 12.24 -41.18 -9.74
N TRP A 174 11.84 -40.17 -8.96
CA TRP A 174 10.45 -40.03 -8.54
C TRP A 174 9.54 -39.55 -9.67
N GLY A 175 8.37 -40.17 -9.79
CA GLY A 175 7.24 -39.67 -10.56
C GLY A 175 6.11 -39.25 -9.64
N HIS A 176 5.00 -38.77 -10.20
CA HIS A 176 3.92 -38.17 -9.41
C HIS A 176 2.56 -38.73 -9.85
N LEU A 177 1.83 -39.40 -8.95
CA LEU A 177 0.50 -39.96 -9.22
C LEU A 177 -0.56 -38.85 -9.39
N ASP A 178 -0.46 -37.78 -8.60
CA ASP A 178 -1.47 -36.74 -8.45
C ASP A 178 -0.97 -35.34 -8.90
N GLU A 179 0.03 -35.29 -9.79
CA GLU A 179 0.51 -34.05 -10.41
C GLU A 179 -0.63 -33.22 -11.03
N GLY A 180 -1.64 -33.89 -11.61
CA GLY A 180 -2.81 -33.27 -12.22
C GLY A 180 -3.94 -32.91 -11.25
N TYR A 181 -3.81 -33.21 -9.95
CA TYR A 181 -4.88 -33.01 -8.97
C TYR A 181 -5.17 -31.51 -8.74
N SER A 182 -4.14 -30.69 -8.56
CA SER A 182 -4.26 -29.26 -8.30
C SER A 182 -3.05 -28.47 -8.80
N TRP A 183 -3.19 -27.14 -8.88
CA TRP A 183 -2.03 -26.28 -9.12
C TRP A 183 -0.95 -26.43 -8.05
N PHE A 184 -1.34 -26.72 -6.81
CA PHE A 184 -0.40 -26.90 -5.71
C PHE A 184 0.43 -28.18 -5.85
N THR A 185 -0.20 -29.31 -6.20
CA THR A 185 0.52 -30.58 -6.47
C THR A 185 1.39 -30.46 -7.72
N ARG A 186 0.95 -29.72 -8.74
CA ARG A 186 1.79 -29.40 -9.91
C ARG A 186 3.04 -28.59 -9.55
N LEU A 187 2.96 -27.63 -8.63
CA LEU A 187 4.14 -26.86 -8.18
C LEU A 187 5.11 -27.72 -7.38
N GLN A 188 4.61 -28.63 -6.55
CA GLN A 188 5.44 -29.60 -5.83
C GLN A 188 6.16 -30.54 -6.81
N ALA A 189 5.43 -31.08 -7.80
CA ALA A 189 6.02 -31.90 -8.86
C ALA A 189 7.15 -31.18 -9.59
N LEU A 190 6.96 -29.90 -9.96
CA LEU A 190 8.02 -29.09 -10.59
C LEU A 190 9.27 -28.94 -9.70
N ALA A 191 9.07 -28.73 -8.40
CA ALA A 191 10.17 -28.60 -7.44
C ALA A 191 10.96 -29.92 -7.29
N ILE A 192 10.27 -31.05 -7.20
CA ILE A 192 10.88 -32.38 -7.08
C ILE A 192 11.54 -32.79 -8.41
N ASP A 193 10.90 -32.50 -9.54
CA ASP A 193 11.46 -32.75 -10.87
C ASP A 193 12.81 -32.04 -11.06
N PHE A 194 12.97 -30.82 -10.53
CA PHE A 194 14.25 -30.13 -10.54
C PHE A 194 15.32 -30.88 -9.75
N HIS A 195 14.99 -31.33 -8.52
CA HIS A 195 15.93 -32.10 -7.72
C HIS A 195 16.42 -33.34 -8.46
N PHE A 196 15.51 -34.12 -9.06
CA PHE A 196 15.87 -35.38 -9.71
C PHE A 196 16.47 -35.22 -11.12
N LEU A 197 15.94 -34.33 -11.94
CA LEU A 197 16.37 -34.18 -13.34
C LEU A 197 17.52 -33.19 -13.51
N ILE A 198 17.84 -32.38 -12.50
CA ILE A 198 18.95 -31.43 -12.57
C ILE A 198 19.98 -31.79 -11.51
N GLU A 199 19.63 -31.72 -10.23
CA GLU A 199 20.63 -31.86 -9.17
C GLU A 199 21.18 -33.28 -9.06
N GLN A 200 20.33 -34.29 -8.89
CA GLN A 200 20.76 -35.69 -8.77
C GLN A 200 21.44 -36.19 -10.04
N ALA A 201 20.88 -35.89 -11.21
CA ALA A 201 21.46 -36.26 -12.50
C ALA A 201 22.90 -35.76 -12.64
N VAL A 202 23.15 -34.47 -12.36
CA VAL A 202 24.49 -33.88 -12.47
C VAL A 202 25.42 -34.39 -11.37
N ARG A 203 24.91 -34.57 -10.15
CA ARG A 203 25.71 -35.07 -9.02
C ARG A 203 26.24 -36.47 -9.30
N ALA A 204 25.39 -37.38 -9.73
CA ALA A 204 25.78 -38.75 -10.08
C ALA A 204 26.80 -38.77 -11.23
N GLU A 205 26.49 -38.05 -12.34
CA GLU A 205 27.35 -38.03 -13.54
C GLU A 205 28.74 -37.42 -13.29
N ARG A 206 28.83 -36.39 -12.42
CA ARG A 206 30.10 -35.70 -12.11
C ARG A 206 30.86 -36.34 -10.94
N GLY A 207 30.29 -37.36 -10.30
CA GLY A 207 30.84 -37.96 -9.08
C GLY A 207 30.86 -37.01 -7.89
N TYR A 208 29.87 -36.13 -7.78
CA TYR A 208 29.57 -35.38 -6.56
C TYR A 208 28.75 -36.25 -5.61
N PHE A 209 28.75 -35.89 -4.32
CA PHE A 209 27.95 -36.61 -3.35
C PHE A 209 26.46 -36.51 -3.71
N THR A 210 25.84 -37.68 -3.81
CA THR A 210 24.44 -37.89 -4.17
C THR A 210 23.70 -38.47 -2.98
N ASN A 211 22.45 -38.08 -2.75
CA ASN A 211 21.63 -38.61 -1.68
C ASN A 211 20.72 -39.74 -2.18
N PHE A 212 20.69 -40.85 -1.44
CA PHE A 212 19.52 -41.71 -1.42
C PHE A 212 18.38 -40.93 -0.78
N THR A 213 17.19 -40.98 -1.38
CA THR A 213 16.02 -40.18 -0.98
C THR A 213 15.06 -40.96 -0.07
N GLY A 214 15.58 -41.99 0.60
CA GLY A 214 14.86 -42.78 1.58
C GLY A 214 13.94 -43.83 0.98
N THR A 215 13.80 -43.88 -0.35
CA THR A 215 12.88 -44.77 -1.05
C THR A 215 13.23 -44.87 -2.54
N ALA A 216 12.50 -45.73 -3.27
CA ALA A 216 12.62 -45.90 -4.71
C ALA A 216 14.05 -46.23 -5.16
N GLY A 217 14.75 -47.07 -4.40
CA GLY A 217 16.10 -47.48 -4.74
C GLY A 217 16.57 -48.69 -3.94
N VAL A 218 17.79 -49.10 -4.23
CA VAL A 218 18.41 -50.33 -3.72
C VAL A 218 19.75 -49.99 -3.09
N TRP A 219 20.03 -50.59 -1.94
CA TRP A 219 21.32 -50.55 -1.28
C TRP A 219 22.03 -51.90 -1.37
N ARG A 220 23.35 -51.86 -1.53
CA ARG A 220 24.22 -52.98 -1.19
C ARG A 220 24.32 -53.05 0.33
N ARG A 221 24.02 -54.20 0.92
CA ARG A 221 24.06 -54.43 2.36
C ARG A 221 25.41 -54.06 2.97
N GLU A 222 26.49 -54.54 2.36
CA GLU A 222 27.86 -54.27 2.79
C GLU A 222 28.14 -52.77 2.92
N ALA A 223 27.60 -51.95 2.01
CA ALA A 223 27.77 -50.50 2.09
C ALA A 223 27.00 -49.89 3.27
N ILE A 224 25.82 -50.44 3.64
CA ILE A 224 25.08 -50.02 4.85
C ILE A 224 25.90 -50.36 6.10
N GLU A 225 26.39 -51.59 6.19
CA GLU A 225 27.12 -52.10 7.35
C GLU A 225 28.46 -51.39 7.52
N ASP A 226 29.25 -51.26 6.44
CA ASP A 226 30.50 -50.49 6.43
C ASP A 226 30.28 -49.01 6.76
N ALA A 227 29.16 -48.42 6.31
CA ALA A 227 28.79 -47.06 6.69
C ALA A 227 28.44 -46.89 8.18
N GLY A 228 28.23 -47.98 8.93
CA GLY A 228 27.85 -47.98 10.35
C GLY A 228 26.34 -48.10 10.59
N GLY A 229 25.58 -48.56 9.59
CA GLY A 229 24.15 -48.83 9.70
C GLY A 229 23.23 -47.61 9.60
N TRP A 230 21.93 -47.87 9.77
CA TRP A 230 20.90 -46.84 9.87
C TRP A 230 21.01 -46.09 11.20
N SER A 231 20.95 -44.75 11.15
CA SER A 231 21.09 -43.88 12.31
C SER A 231 19.80 -43.09 12.54
N ALA A 232 19.35 -43.04 13.79
CA ALA A 232 18.23 -42.20 14.23
C ALA A 232 18.67 -40.81 14.75
N ALA A 233 19.96 -40.44 14.56
CA ALA A 233 20.49 -39.17 15.03
C ALA A 233 19.92 -37.96 14.26
N THR A 234 19.41 -38.18 13.05
CA THR A 234 18.77 -37.17 12.19
C THR A 234 17.39 -37.65 11.75
N LEU A 235 16.52 -36.71 11.36
CA LEU A 235 15.20 -37.03 10.76
C LEU A 235 15.26 -37.41 9.27
N THR A 236 16.46 -37.43 8.69
CA THR A 236 16.77 -37.81 7.30
C THR A 236 17.89 -38.84 7.33
N GLU A 237 17.55 -40.05 7.79
CA GLU A 237 18.47 -41.18 7.96
C GLU A 237 19.13 -41.60 6.64
N ASP A 238 18.43 -41.35 5.54
CA ASP A 238 18.79 -41.62 4.17
C ASP A 238 19.94 -40.74 3.67
N LEU A 239 19.82 -39.43 3.85
CA LEU A 239 20.86 -38.45 3.52
C LEU A 239 22.12 -38.69 4.36
N ASP A 240 21.93 -38.96 5.65
CA ASP A 240 23.03 -39.23 6.58
C ASP A 240 23.83 -40.47 6.15
N LEU A 241 23.14 -41.60 5.91
CA LEU A 241 23.77 -42.85 5.45
C LEU A 241 24.47 -42.67 4.10
N SER A 242 23.84 -41.97 3.16
CA SER A 242 24.39 -41.68 1.82
C SER A 242 25.74 -40.98 1.89
N TYR A 243 25.86 -39.97 2.76
CA TYR A 243 27.09 -39.21 2.90
C TYR A 243 28.15 -40.00 3.66
N ARG A 244 27.79 -40.74 4.71
CA ARG A 244 28.73 -41.62 5.42
C ARG A 244 29.31 -42.69 4.49
N ALA A 245 28.50 -43.33 3.67
CA ALA A 245 28.96 -44.32 2.70
C ALA A 245 29.91 -43.69 1.66
N GLN A 246 29.57 -42.55 1.08
CA GLN A 246 30.42 -41.88 0.10
C GLN A 246 31.73 -41.33 0.69
N LEU A 247 31.74 -40.95 1.97
CA LEU A 247 32.97 -40.60 2.70
C LEU A 247 33.90 -41.81 2.87
N ARG A 248 33.37 -43.04 2.86
CA ARG A 248 34.12 -44.30 2.85
C ARG A 248 34.49 -44.78 1.44
N GLY A 249 34.13 -44.04 0.39
CA GLY A 249 34.51 -44.33 -0.99
C GLY A 249 33.47 -45.11 -1.80
N TRP A 250 32.32 -45.44 -1.20
CA TRP A 250 31.19 -45.99 -1.95
C TRP A 250 30.64 -44.99 -2.98
N ARG A 251 30.16 -45.49 -4.11
CA ARG A 251 29.59 -44.69 -5.20
C ARG A 251 28.06 -44.80 -5.21
N ALA A 252 27.41 -43.71 -5.61
CA ALA A 252 25.99 -43.67 -5.89
C ALA A 252 25.74 -43.86 -7.39
N ALA A 253 24.74 -44.66 -7.74
CA ALA A 253 24.20 -44.73 -9.10
C ALA A 253 22.81 -44.07 -9.13
N TYR A 254 22.53 -43.29 -10.17
CA TYR A 254 21.23 -42.67 -10.39
C TYR A 254 20.68 -43.09 -11.75
N ILE A 255 19.44 -43.59 -11.76
CA ILE A 255 18.80 -44.16 -12.96
C ILE A 255 17.63 -43.26 -13.34
N GLU A 256 17.92 -42.22 -14.12
CA GLU A 256 16.98 -41.16 -14.47
C GLU A 256 15.73 -41.66 -15.22
N ASP A 257 15.90 -42.65 -16.10
CA ASP A 257 14.83 -43.18 -16.96
C ASP A 257 13.95 -44.22 -16.25
N LEU A 258 14.27 -44.62 -15.01
CA LEU A 258 13.44 -45.50 -14.18
C LEU A 258 12.60 -44.64 -13.23
N VAL A 259 11.28 -44.66 -13.41
CA VAL A 259 10.35 -43.78 -12.72
C VAL A 259 9.53 -44.55 -11.72
N VAL A 260 9.50 -44.10 -10.47
CA VAL A 260 8.67 -44.66 -9.39
C VAL A 260 7.70 -43.57 -8.92
N PRO A 261 6.41 -43.64 -9.30
CA PRO A 261 5.42 -42.64 -8.90
C PRO A 261 5.12 -42.63 -7.40
N GLU A 262 5.03 -41.42 -6.82
CA GLU A 262 4.61 -41.14 -5.44
C GLU A 262 3.29 -40.36 -5.38
N GLU A 263 2.67 -40.31 -4.21
CA GLU A 263 1.52 -39.44 -3.93
C GLU A 263 1.94 -38.14 -3.21
N LEU A 264 1.67 -36.99 -3.82
CA LEU A 264 2.02 -35.68 -3.27
C LEU A 264 1.04 -35.23 -2.17
N PRO A 265 1.49 -34.40 -1.21
CA PRO A 265 0.60 -33.73 -0.28
C PRO A 265 -0.42 -32.80 -0.96
N VAL A 266 -1.70 -33.13 -0.82
CA VAL A 266 -2.81 -32.33 -1.38
C VAL A 266 -3.24 -31.12 -0.55
N SER A 267 -2.65 -30.93 0.64
CA SER A 267 -2.95 -29.82 1.56
C SER A 267 -1.68 -29.11 1.99
N ILE A 268 -1.77 -27.80 2.22
CA ILE A 268 -0.61 -26.99 2.63
C ILE A 268 -0.07 -27.40 4.00
N ASP A 269 -0.94 -27.84 4.92
CA ASP A 269 -0.54 -28.29 6.24
C ASP A 269 0.24 -29.62 6.20
N ALA A 270 -0.16 -30.55 5.31
CA ALA A 270 0.60 -31.79 5.09
C ALA A 270 1.96 -31.51 4.42
N TYR A 271 1.98 -30.61 3.44
CA TYR A 271 3.22 -30.15 2.81
C TYR A 271 4.15 -29.47 3.83
N ARG A 272 3.62 -28.59 4.69
CA ARG A 272 4.39 -27.89 5.74
C ARG A 272 5.08 -28.87 6.68
N ARG A 273 4.38 -29.93 7.11
CA ARG A 273 4.94 -31.01 7.93
C ARG A 273 6.05 -31.78 7.21
N GLN A 274 5.84 -32.14 5.95
CA GLN A 274 6.85 -32.82 5.15
C GLN A 274 8.11 -31.98 5.00
N GLN A 275 7.98 -30.74 4.53
CA GLN A 275 9.10 -29.81 4.33
C GLN A 275 9.81 -29.48 5.64
N SER A 276 9.06 -29.33 6.73
CA SER A 276 9.64 -29.15 8.05
C SER A 276 10.55 -30.31 8.45
N ARG A 277 10.12 -31.55 8.23
CA ARG A 277 10.90 -32.74 8.59
C ARG A 277 12.17 -32.83 7.74
N TRP A 278 12.03 -32.64 6.42
CA TRP A 278 13.16 -32.67 5.50
C TRP A 278 14.19 -31.58 5.81
N ALA A 279 13.73 -30.35 6.09
CA ALA A 279 14.60 -29.25 6.47
C ALA A 279 15.32 -29.52 7.80
N THR A 280 14.61 -29.94 8.86
CA THR A 280 15.22 -30.26 10.15
C THR A 280 16.28 -31.35 10.01
N GLY A 281 15.95 -32.46 9.33
CA GLY A 281 16.91 -33.55 9.11
C GLY A 281 18.12 -33.12 8.28
N SER A 282 17.91 -32.33 7.22
CA SER A 282 19.01 -31.82 6.39
C SER A 282 19.95 -30.90 7.17
N PHE A 283 19.43 -30.01 8.01
CA PHE A 283 20.27 -29.19 8.90
C PHE A 283 21.03 -30.03 9.93
N GLN A 284 20.40 -31.05 10.53
CA GLN A 284 21.07 -31.98 11.44
C GLN A 284 22.21 -32.73 10.72
N SER A 285 21.95 -33.24 9.52
CA SER A 285 22.96 -33.86 8.65
C SER A 285 24.07 -32.87 8.31
N ALA A 286 23.76 -31.60 8.02
CA ALA A 286 24.77 -30.58 7.80
C ALA A 286 25.67 -30.37 9.03
N PHE A 287 25.08 -30.24 10.23
CA PHE A 287 25.83 -30.06 11.47
C PHE A 287 26.75 -31.26 11.78
N LEU A 288 26.33 -32.48 11.46
CA LEU A 288 27.12 -33.69 11.70
C LEU A 288 28.19 -33.93 10.61
N LEU A 289 27.86 -33.67 9.35
CA LEU A 289 28.64 -34.16 8.20
C LEU A 289 29.48 -33.08 7.51
N MET A 290 29.22 -31.79 7.73
CA MET A 290 30.01 -30.71 7.11
C MET A 290 31.49 -30.80 7.49
N GLY A 291 31.80 -30.98 8.78
CA GLY A 291 33.17 -31.14 9.27
C GLY A 291 33.92 -32.30 8.61
N PRO A 292 33.36 -33.54 8.66
CA PRO A 292 33.91 -34.69 7.93
C PRO A 292 34.11 -34.46 6.42
N VAL A 293 33.13 -33.85 5.74
CA VAL A 293 33.22 -33.54 4.30
C VAL A 293 34.40 -32.61 4.01
N LEU A 294 34.54 -31.52 4.77
CA LEU A 294 35.60 -30.54 4.56
C LEU A 294 37.01 -31.11 4.86
N ARG A 295 37.11 -32.02 5.84
CA ARG A 295 38.36 -32.71 6.21
C ARG A 295 38.71 -33.90 5.33
N SER A 296 37.78 -34.40 4.51
CA SER A 296 38.03 -35.55 3.63
C SER A 296 39.11 -35.27 2.57
N SER A 297 39.67 -36.31 1.96
CA SER A 297 40.64 -36.20 0.85
C SER A 297 40.00 -35.94 -0.52
N ASN A 298 38.68 -35.69 -0.57
CA ASN A 298 37.94 -35.45 -1.81
C ASN A 298 38.37 -34.16 -2.53
N ARG A 299 38.12 -34.09 -3.84
CA ARG A 299 38.37 -32.90 -4.68
C ARG A 299 37.62 -31.67 -4.14
N ALA A 300 38.21 -30.48 -4.25
CA ALA A 300 37.60 -29.23 -3.77
C ALA A 300 36.18 -28.98 -4.33
N ALA A 301 35.95 -29.30 -5.61
CA ALA A 301 34.63 -29.20 -6.22
C ALA A 301 33.59 -30.14 -5.57
N VAL A 302 34.00 -31.36 -5.17
CA VAL A 302 33.12 -32.31 -4.46
C VAL A 302 32.78 -31.76 -3.08
N LYS A 303 33.77 -31.23 -2.35
CA LYS A 303 33.56 -30.60 -1.03
C LYS A 303 32.60 -29.43 -1.12
N PHE A 304 32.79 -28.54 -2.09
CA PHE A 304 31.91 -27.40 -2.33
C PHE A 304 30.48 -27.84 -2.66
N GLN A 305 30.30 -28.77 -3.62
CA GLN A 305 28.97 -29.27 -4.00
C GLN A 305 28.27 -30.02 -2.86
N ALA A 306 29.02 -30.73 -2.02
CA ALA A 306 28.51 -31.40 -0.83
C ALA A 306 28.09 -30.39 0.25
N ALA A 307 28.89 -29.35 0.48
CA ALA A 307 28.59 -28.28 1.43
C ALA A 307 27.32 -27.52 1.03
N VAL A 308 27.26 -27.05 -0.23
CA VAL A 308 26.10 -26.34 -0.79
C VAL A 308 24.82 -27.18 -0.69
N HIS A 309 24.92 -28.49 -0.93
CA HIS A 309 23.78 -29.41 -0.80
C HIS A 309 23.27 -29.52 0.63
N LEU A 310 24.17 -29.75 1.59
CA LEU A 310 23.82 -29.94 3.00
C LEU A 310 23.14 -28.69 3.57
N VAL A 311 23.56 -27.50 3.14
CA VAL A 311 22.99 -26.22 3.61
C VAL A 311 21.92 -25.65 2.68
N ALA A 312 21.41 -26.40 1.70
CA ALA A 312 20.46 -25.89 0.70
C ALA A 312 19.16 -25.33 1.32
N TYR A 313 18.65 -25.96 2.39
CA TYR A 313 17.50 -25.41 3.13
C TYR A 313 17.79 -24.07 3.83
N GLY A 314 19.05 -23.67 3.96
CA GLY A 314 19.47 -22.39 4.54
C GLY A 314 19.11 -21.16 3.70
N VAL A 315 18.77 -21.33 2.41
CA VAL A 315 18.36 -20.24 1.52
C VAL A 315 17.17 -19.45 2.08
N GLY A 316 16.12 -20.15 2.54
CA GLY A 316 14.93 -19.51 3.10
C GLY A 316 15.21 -18.62 4.33
N PRO A 317 15.87 -19.15 5.37
CA PRO A 317 16.31 -18.37 6.54
C PRO A 317 17.21 -17.18 6.19
N VAL A 318 18.16 -17.33 5.27
CA VAL A 318 19.05 -16.24 4.82
C VAL A 318 18.24 -15.14 4.13
N MET A 319 17.28 -15.51 3.28
CA MET A 319 16.39 -14.54 2.64
C MET A 319 15.50 -13.80 3.65
N LEU A 320 15.00 -14.49 4.69
CA LEU A 320 14.24 -13.84 5.76
C LEU A 320 15.08 -12.86 6.58
N LEU A 321 16.33 -13.19 6.83
CA LEU A 321 17.26 -12.29 7.51
C LEU A 321 17.42 -10.99 6.72
N GLN A 322 17.51 -11.06 5.38
CA GLN A 322 17.54 -9.87 4.53
C GLN A 322 16.26 -9.04 4.64
N LEU A 323 15.09 -9.68 4.58
CA LEU A 323 13.80 -9.02 4.74
C LEU A 323 13.71 -8.27 6.08
N ALA A 324 14.19 -8.88 7.16
CA ALA A 324 14.19 -8.29 8.49
C ALA A 324 15.11 -7.05 8.62
N CYS A 325 16.16 -6.95 7.79
CA CYS A 325 17.07 -5.80 7.76
C CYS A 325 16.50 -4.58 7.03
N TYR A 326 15.53 -4.74 6.12
CA TYR A 326 15.04 -3.64 5.28
C TYR A 326 14.33 -2.50 5.99
N PRO A 327 13.44 -2.72 6.99
CA PRO A 327 12.84 -1.62 7.74
C PRO A 327 13.90 -0.71 8.38
N LEU A 328 14.93 -1.32 8.96
CA LEU A 328 16.04 -0.61 9.58
C LEU A 328 16.85 0.18 8.55
N LEU A 329 17.14 -0.41 7.39
CA LEU A 329 17.80 0.28 6.27
C LEU A 329 17.01 1.52 5.81
N LEU A 330 15.69 1.38 5.63
CA LEU A 330 14.82 2.46 5.18
C LEU A 330 14.71 3.60 6.20
N VAL A 331 14.69 3.28 7.50
CA VAL A 331 14.72 4.28 8.58
C VAL A 331 16.06 5.03 8.58
N ILE A 332 17.18 4.34 8.42
CA ILE A 332 18.51 4.96 8.35
C ILE A 332 18.63 5.87 7.13
N TYR A 333 18.17 5.41 5.96
CA TYR A 333 18.19 6.20 4.73
C TYR A 333 17.36 7.48 4.85
N SER A 334 16.12 7.38 5.36
CA SER A 334 15.21 8.52 5.49
C SER A 334 15.67 9.57 6.52
N ARG A 335 16.34 9.18 7.61
CA ARG A 335 16.77 10.10 8.68
C ARG A 335 18.19 10.63 8.54
N ALA A 336 19.12 9.83 8.02
CA ALA A 336 20.55 10.18 8.05
C ALA A 336 21.08 10.74 6.73
N ARG A 337 20.27 10.76 5.64
CA ARG A 337 20.69 11.15 4.27
C ARG A 337 22.04 10.54 3.87
N ILE A 338 22.32 9.32 4.31
CA ILE A 338 23.52 8.58 3.92
C ILE A 338 23.21 7.98 2.56
N ASP A 339 23.84 8.49 1.51
CA ASP A 339 23.76 7.91 0.17
C ASP A 339 24.26 6.46 0.22
N VAL A 340 23.40 5.54 -0.21
CA VAL A 340 23.80 4.14 -0.37
C VAL A 340 24.77 4.11 -1.55
N PRO A 341 25.97 3.51 -1.41
CA PRO A 341 26.91 3.41 -2.52
C PRO A 341 26.24 2.73 -3.72
N TRP A 342 26.37 3.31 -4.92
CA TRP A 342 25.79 2.78 -6.18
C TRP A 342 26.09 1.30 -6.42
N GLN A 343 27.22 0.80 -5.91
CA GLN A 343 27.65 -0.60 -5.97
C GLN A 343 26.67 -1.59 -5.30
N LEU A 344 25.87 -1.15 -4.31
CA LEU A 344 24.91 -1.99 -3.59
C LEU A 344 23.60 -2.21 -4.37
N GLU A 345 23.16 -1.23 -5.16
CA GLU A 345 21.98 -1.39 -6.03
C GLU A 345 22.29 -2.40 -7.16
N ASP A 346 23.45 -2.27 -7.80
CA ASP A 346 23.92 -3.19 -8.84
C ASP A 346 24.17 -4.61 -8.31
N ALA A 347 24.75 -4.73 -7.11
CA ALA A 347 24.94 -6.03 -6.46
C ALA A 347 23.61 -6.70 -6.08
N SER A 348 22.62 -5.91 -5.65
CA SER A 348 21.27 -6.40 -5.37
C SER A 348 20.53 -6.82 -6.63
N LEU A 349 20.72 -6.10 -7.74
CA LEU A 349 20.19 -6.47 -9.05
C LEU A 349 20.75 -7.82 -9.52
N LEU A 350 22.07 -8.02 -9.41
CA LEU A 350 22.71 -9.29 -9.75
C LEU A 350 22.22 -10.43 -8.84
N ALA A 351 22.10 -10.19 -7.53
CA ALA A 351 21.58 -11.17 -6.59
C ALA A 351 20.12 -11.54 -6.87
N ILE A 352 19.27 -10.58 -7.26
CA ILE A 352 17.87 -10.83 -7.65
C ILE A 352 17.81 -11.59 -8.98
N ALA A 353 18.61 -11.20 -9.97
CA ALA A 353 18.68 -11.89 -11.27
C ALA A 353 19.14 -13.35 -11.12
N VAL A 354 20.14 -13.58 -10.27
CA VAL A 354 20.62 -14.92 -9.93
C VAL A 354 19.65 -15.66 -9.01
N GLY A 355 18.88 -14.94 -8.18
CA GLY A 355 17.77 -15.48 -7.39
C GLY A 355 16.67 -16.09 -8.24
N ALA A 356 16.51 -15.67 -9.50
CA ALA A 356 15.60 -16.29 -10.46
C ALA A 356 16.14 -17.59 -11.09
N SER A 357 17.35 -18.04 -10.74
CA SER A 357 17.96 -19.25 -11.32
C SER A 357 17.17 -20.56 -11.17
N PRO A 358 16.42 -20.82 -10.08
CA PRO A 358 15.61 -22.03 -9.99
C PRO A 358 14.57 -22.11 -11.11
N TRP A 359 14.07 -20.96 -11.60
CA TRP A 359 13.09 -20.91 -12.69
C TRP A 359 13.63 -21.49 -13.99
N VAL A 360 14.88 -21.16 -14.34
CA VAL A 360 15.57 -21.75 -15.50
C VAL A 360 15.72 -23.25 -15.30
N GLY A 361 16.11 -23.67 -14.09
CA GLY A 361 16.18 -25.07 -13.68
C GLY A 361 14.88 -25.84 -13.87
N PHE A 362 13.75 -25.30 -13.40
CA PHE A 362 12.44 -25.90 -13.54
C PHE A 362 12.03 -26.05 -15.01
N MET A 363 12.28 -25.02 -15.83
CA MET A 363 11.98 -25.08 -17.26
C MET A 363 12.81 -26.15 -17.98
N VAL A 364 14.11 -26.23 -17.67
CA VAL A 364 15.00 -27.27 -18.23
C VAL A 364 14.60 -28.67 -17.74
N ALA A 365 14.22 -28.82 -16.47
CA ALA A 365 13.73 -30.11 -15.96
C ALA A 365 12.53 -30.61 -16.77
N GLN A 366 11.59 -29.72 -17.11
CA GLN A 366 10.44 -30.09 -17.94
C GLN A 366 10.83 -30.46 -19.37
N THR A 367 11.79 -29.77 -19.99
CA THR A 367 12.26 -30.15 -21.34
C THR A 367 12.99 -31.49 -21.33
N ARG A 368 13.72 -31.82 -20.26
CA ARG A 368 14.34 -33.15 -20.09
C ARG A 368 13.32 -34.29 -19.97
N GLN A 369 12.12 -34.03 -19.45
CA GLN A 369 10.98 -34.96 -19.49
C GLN A 369 10.32 -35.09 -20.86
N GLY A 370 10.76 -34.33 -21.87
CA GLY A 370 10.12 -34.28 -23.19
C GLY A 370 8.90 -33.36 -23.26
N ARG A 371 8.67 -32.50 -22.24
CA ARG A 371 7.60 -31.49 -22.24
C ARG A 371 8.10 -30.19 -22.87
N SER A 372 7.19 -29.36 -23.37
CA SER A 372 7.56 -28.04 -23.90
C SER A 372 8.13 -27.15 -22.78
N LEU A 373 9.03 -26.23 -23.11
CA LEU A 373 9.61 -25.28 -22.15
C LEU A 373 8.53 -24.44 -21.43
N TRP A 374 7.42 -24.15 -22.12
CA TRP A 374 6.24 -23.48 -21.55
C TRP A 374 5.54 -24.26 -20.43
N ALA A 375 5.71 -25.58 -20.34
CA ALA A 375 5.17 -26.39 -19.25
C ALA A 375 5.83 -26.05 -17.89
N GLY A 376 6.99 -25.40 -17.90
CA GLY A 376 7.69 -24.88 -16.74
C GLY A 376 7.34 -23.44 -16.36
N MET A 377 6.54 -22.71 -17.15
CA MET A 377 6.10 -21.33 -16.81
C MET A 377 5.49 -21.20 -15.41
N PRO A 378 4.65 -22.13 -14.93
CA PRO A 378 4.09 -22.05 -13.58
C PRO A 378 5.15 -22.02 -12.47
N ALA A 379 6.39 -22.43 -12.75
CA ALA A 379 7.44 -22.55 -11.75
C ALA A 379 7.92 -21.21 -11.17
N VAL A 380 7.56 -20.07 -11.79
CA VAL A 380 7.71 -18.74 -11.15
C VAL A 380 6.98 -18.69 -9.80
N LEU A 381 5.88 -19.44 -9.65
CA LEU A 381 5.12 -19.54 -8.41
C LEU A 381 5.83 -20.42 -7.36
N CYS A 382 6.77 -21.28 -7.74
CA CYS A 382 7.54 -22.08 -6.77
C CYS A 382 8.37 -21.18 -5.85
N GLN A 383 8.88 -20.06 -6.37
CA GLN A 383 9.64 -19.10 -5.56
C GLN A 383 8.74 -18.35 -4.55
N LEU A 384 7.49 -18.07 -4.92
CA LEU A 384 6.50 -17.50 -4.02
C LEU A 384 6.16 -18.48 -2.89
N VAL A 385 5.90 -19.75 -3.22
CA VAL A 385 5.67 -20.79 -2.20
C VAL A 385 6.91 -20.98 -1.33
N GLY A 386 8.11 -21.00 -1.92
CA GLY A 386 9.38 -21.10 -1.20
C GLY A 386 9.59 -19.93 -0.23
N ALA A 387 9.32 -18.69 -0.66
CA ALA A 387 9.36 -17.51 0.20
C ALA A 387 8.33 -17.61 1.34
N GLY A 388 7.10 -18.07 1.07
CA GLY A 388 6.09 -18.29 2.12
C GLY A 388 6.44 -19.41 3.11
N MET A 389 7.20 -20.41 2.66
CA MET A 389 7.68 -21.53 3.49
C MET A 389 8.93 -21.21 4.31
N SER A 390 9.57 -20.07 4.07
CA SER A 390 10.81 -19.67 4.74
C SER A 390 10.70 -19.63 6.27
N PHE A 391 9.55 -19.19 6.81
CA PHE A 391 9.30 -19.18 8.26
C PHE A 391 9.25 -20.61 8.82
N ASN A 392 8.61 -21.53 8.10
CA ASN A 392 8.60 -22.94 8.48
C ASN A 392 10.01 -23.54 8.48
N THR A 393 10.85 -23.16 7.50
CA THR A 393 12.25 -23.57 7.42
C THR A 393 13.12 -22.96 8.52
N LEU A 394 12.86 -21.71 8.93
CA LEU A 394 13.53 -21.08 10.07
C LEU A 394 13.23 -21.84 11.38
N LEU A 395 11.97 -22.21 11.61
CA LEU A 395 11.60 -23.07 12.76
C LEU A 395 12.18 -24.47 12.66
N ALA A 396 12.42 -24.97 11.43
CA ALA A 396 13.06 -26.26 11.22
C ALA A 396 14.57 -26.22 11.56
N LEU A 397 15.24 -25.09 11.27
CA LEU A 397 16.63 -24.81 11.64
C LEU A 397 16.80 -24.73 13.16
N GLU A 398 15.89 -24.03 13.86
CA GLU A 398 15.90 -23.94 15.32
C GLU A 398 15.75 -25.33 15.96
N ARG A 399 14.78 -26.13 15.52
CA ARG A 399 14.64 -27.53 15.97
C ARG A 399 15.85 -28.42 15.66
N ALA A 400 16.55 -28.16 14.57
CA ALA A 400 17.73 -28.94 14.17
C ALA A 400 18.93 -28.77 15.11
N THR A 401 18.92 -27.77 16.00
CA THR A 401 19.95 -27.59 17.03
C THR A 401 19.94 -28.71 18.07
N HIS A 402 18.80 -29.39 18.23
CA HIS A 402 18.66 -30.60 19.03
C HIS A 402 18.88 -31.85 18.15
N ARG A 403 19.58 -32.85 18.68
CA ARG A 403 19.76 -34.15 17.99
C ARG A 403 18.47 -34.97 18.05
N GLY A 404 18.14 -35.67 16.97
CA GLY A 404 16.91 -36.46 16.86
C GLY A 404 15.65 -35.59 16.71
N GLY A 405 14.50 -36.10 17.14
CA GLY A 405 13.22 -35.39 17.08
C GLY A 405 12.05 -36.33 16.81
N GLU A 406 10.82 -35.83 16.95
CA GLU A 406 9.64 -36.63 16.66
C GLU A 406 9.37 -36.71 15.15
N PHE A 407 9.30 -37.92 14.60
CA PHE A 407 8.85 -38.13 13.23
C PHE A 407 7.33 -37.99 13.14
N VAL A 408 6.87 -36.78 12.80
CA VAL A 408 5.46 -36.54 12.48
C VAL A 408 5.19 -36.94 11.04
N ARG A 409 4.36 -37.96 10.85
CA ARG A 409 4.04 -38.50 9.51
C ARG A 409 3.29 -37.49 8.63
N THR A 410 3.49 -37.62 7.32
CA THR A 410 2.74 -36.86 6.30
C THR A 410 1.53 -37.68 5.88
N PRO A 411 0.28 -37.23 6.11
CA PRO A 411 -0.90 -38.03 5.77
C PRO A 411 -1.08 -38.17 4.25
N LYS A 412 -1.50 -39.37 3.82
CA LYS A 412 -1.77 -39.75 2.43
C LYS A 412 -3.20 -40.28 2.29
N TYR A 413 -3.83 -40.10 1.13
CA TYR A 413 -5.28 -40.25 0.93
C TYR A 413 -5.67 -41.06 -0.31
N ARG A 414 -4.69 -41.70 -0.97
CA ARG A 414 -4.85 -42.47 -2.22
C ARG A 414 -5.36 -41.60 -3.37
N ILE A 415 -4.83 -40.38 -3.50
CA ILE A 415 -5.25 -39.45 -4.55
C ILE A 415 -4.65 -39.86 -5.89
N VAL A 416 -5.50 -40.10 -6.87
CA VAL A 416 -5.11 -40.45 -8.25
C VAL A 416 -5.89 -39.66 -9.29
N GLU A 417 -7.10 -39.21 -8.95
CA GLU A 417 -7.99 -38.51 -9.86
C GLU A 417 -8.23 -37.06 -9.46
N ARG A 418 -8.35 -36.19 -10.46
CA ARG A 418 -8.67 -34.78 -10.25
C ARG A 418 -10.07 -34.63 -9.64
N GLY A 419 -10.15 -33.96 -8.49
CA GLY A 419 -11.41 -33.69 -7.81
C GLY A 419 -11.83 -34.77 -6.80
N GLN A 420 -11.03 -35.82 -6.62
CA GLN A 420 -11.19 -36.79 -5.53
C GLN A 420 -11.19 -36.06 -4.18
N GLU A 421 -12.21 -36.32 -3.35
CA GLU A 421 -12.33 -35.63 -2.06
C GLU A 421 -11.51 -36.34 -0.98
N TRP A 422 -10.73 -35.55 -0.25
CA TRP A 422 -9.87 -36.03 0.83
C TRP A 422 -10.26 -35.43 2.19
N ARG A 423 -11.03 -34.34 2.21
CA ARG A 423 -11.27 -33.51 3.42
C ARG A 423 -12.12 -34.18 4.50
N ASP A 424 -12.87 -35.22 4.15
CA ASP A 424 -13.65 -36.07 5.06
C ASP A 424 -12.87 -37.33 5.51
N GLN A 425 -11.66 -37.55 5.01
CA GLN A 425 -10.85 -38.72 5.37
C GLN A 425 -10.20 -38.58 6.76
N ALA A 426 -9.79 -39.73 7.32
CA ALA A 426 -9.04 -39.81 8.56
C ALA A 426 -7.68 -39.09 8.44
N TYR A 427 -7.10 -38.68 9.56
CA TYR A 427 -5.80 -37.96 9.66
C TYR A 427 -5.74 -36.55 9.06
N VAL A 428 -6.80 -36.08 8.40
CA VAL A 428 -6.90 -34.68 7.97
C VAL A 428 -6.88 -33.75 9.18
N ARG A 429 -5.79 -32.98 9.28
CA ARG A 429 -5.60 -31.88 10.24
C ARG A 429 -5.48 -30.57 9.48
N VAL A 430 -6.24 -29.57 9.93
CA VAL A 430 -6.27 -28.21 9.39
C VAL A 430 -6.29 -27.18 10.53
N GLY A 431 -5.87 -25.95 10.24
CA GLY A 431 -5.93 -24.85 11.20
C GLY A 431 -4.69 -24.72 12.06
N ASP A 432 -3.51 -24.90 11.45
CA ASP A 432 -2.24 -24.70 12.13
C ASP A 432 -2.12 -23.26 12.68
N PRO A 433 -1.88 -23.04 13.98
CA PRO A 433 -1.78 -21.70 14.56
C PRO A 433 -0.65 -20.86 13.93
N LYS A 434 0.37 -21.52 13.34
CA LYS A 434 1.44 -20.82 12.60
C LYS A 434 0.91 -19.96 11.45
N THR A 435 -0.27 -20.27 10.91
CA THR A 435 -0.92 -19.46 9.87
C THR A 435 -1.15 -18.01 10.31
N ALA A 436 -1.39 -17.75 11.59
CA ALA A 436 -1.51 -16.37 12.09
C ALA A 436 -0.17 -15.63 12.01
N ALA A 437 0.93 -16.28 12.40
CA ALA A 437 2.27 -15.70 12.31
C ALA A 437 2.67 -15.46 10.83
N GLU A 438 2.40 -16.41 9.93
CA GLU A 438 2.60 -16.25 8.49
C GLU A 438 1.81 -15.05 7.95
N ALA A 439 0.54 -14.88 8.35
CA ALA A 439 -0.27 -13.73 7.94
C ALA A 439 0.30 -12.39 8.46
N VAL A 440 0.74 -12.35 9.73
CA VAL A 440 1.38 -11.16 10.30
C VAL A 440 2.67 -10.82 9.56
N LEU A 441 3.55 -11.79 9.32
CA LEU A 441 4.79 -11.59 8.55
C LEU A 441 4.49 -11.11 7.12
N GLY A 442 3.46 -11.65 6.49
CA GLY A 442 2.98 -11.20 5.18
C GLY A 442 2.53 -9.74 5.20
N LEU A 443 1.72 -9.34 6.18
CA LEU A 443 1.27 -7.95 6.34
C LEU A 443 2.42 -6.99 6.70
N SER A 444 3.38 -7.43 7.53
CA SER A 444 4.58 -6.67 7.83
C SER A 444 5.42 -6.44 6.57
N ALA A 445 5.57 -7.45 5.71
CA ALA A 445 6.26 -7.30 4.43
C ALA A 445 5.52 -6.35 3.48
N VAL A 446 4.17 -6.36 3.46
CA VAL A 446 3.36 -5.37 2.72
C VAL A 446 3.65 -3.95 3.21
N ALA A 447 3.77 -3.75 4.52
CA ALA A 447 4.03 -2.43 5.09
C ALA A 447 5.39 -1.83 4.69
N ILE A 448 6.38 -2.66 4.35
CA ILE A 448 7.70 -2.22 3.87
C ILE A 448 7.60 -1.60 2.46
N VAL A 449 6.73 -2.14 1.60
CA VAL A 449 6.63 -1.78 0.18
C VAL A 449 6.40 -0.27 -0.06
N PRO A 450 5.38 0.39 0.52
CA PRO A 450 5.15 1.82 0.27
C PRO A 450 6.29 2.70 0.78
N VAL A 451 6.91 2.33 1.91
CA VAL A 451 8.06 3.07 2.47
C VAL A 451 9.27 2.94 1.53
N ALA A 452 9.52 1.73 1.01
CA ALA A 452 10.59 1.50 0.04
C ALA A 452 10.37 2.28 -1.26
N LEU A 453 9.13 2.31 -1.79
CA LEU A 453 8.79 3.08 -2.98
C LEU A 453 8.94 4.59 -2.76
N ALA A 454 8.51 5.11 -1.60
CA ALA A 454 8.68 6.51 -1.25
C ALA A 454 10.17 6.91 -1.12
N ALA A 455 11.02 5.97 -0.71
CA ALA A 455 12.47 6.14 -0.64
C ALA A 455 13.20 5.83 -1.97
N SER A 456 12.48 5.61 -3.08
CA SER A 456 13.03 5.20 -4.39
C SER A 456 13.82 3.88 -4.37
N GLN A 457 13.60 3.02 -3.38
CA GLN A 457 14.27 1.73 -3.19
C GLN A 457 13.47 0.59 -3.84
N TYR A 458 13.42 0.56 -5.18
CA TYR A 458 12.57 -0.36 -5.94
C TYR A 458 12.90 -1.85 -5.73
N LEU A 459 14.18 -2.21 -5.60
CA LEU A 459 14.58 -3.61 -5.39
C LEU A 459 14.10 -4.15 -4.04
N VAL A 460 14.14 -3.32 -2.99
CA VAL A 460 13.60 -3.64 -1.66
C VAL A 460 12.08 -3.82 -1.74
N ALA A 461 11.39 -2.97 -2.51
CA ALA A 461 9.95 -3.10 -2.74
C ALA A 461 9.59 -4.41 -3.46
N ILE A 462 10.34 -4.80 -4.51
CA ILE A 462 10.14 -6.07 -5.25
C ILE A 462 10.37 -7.27 -4.32
N TYR A 463 11.47 -7.27 -3.58
CA TYR A 463 11.82 -8.38 -2.68
C TYR A 463 10.80 -8.52 -1.54
N SER A 464 10.40 -7.41 -0.92
CA SER A 464 9.38 -7.41 0.13
C SER A 464 8.02 -7.87 -0.40
N SER A 465 7.69 -7.52 -1.65
CA SER A 465 6.47 -7.98 -2.33
C SER A 465 6.47 -9.49 -2.56
N LEU A 466 7.61 -10.09 -2.94
CA LEU A 466 7.75 -11.54 -3.08
C LEU A 466 7.39 -12.27 -1.78
N PHE A 467 7.92 -11.78 -0.65
CA PHE A 467 7.66 -12.33 0.68
C PHE A 467 6.22 -12.07 1.14
N ALA A 468 5.70 -10.87 0.94
CA ALA A 468 4.32 -10.53 1.23
C ALA A 468 3.35 -11.49 0.52
N VAL A 469 3.52 -11.67 -0.79
CA VAL A 469 2.67 -12.58 -1.58
C VAL A 469 2.89 -14.02 -1.16
N GLY A 470 4.13 -14.45 -0.92
CA GLY A 470 4.44 -15.81 -0.49
C GLY A 470 3.77 -16.18 0.85
N PHE A 471 3.97 -15.36 1.88
CA PHE A 471 3.38 -15.58 3.20
C PHE A 471 1.85 -15.52 3.19
N LEU A 472 1.29 -14.50 2.55
CA LEU A 472 -0.17 -14.37 2.43
C LEU A 472 -0.78 -15.51 1.61
N ALA A 473 -0.07 -16.04 0.59
CA ALA A 473 -0.53 -17.19 -0.18
C ALA A 473 -0.55 -18.48 0.67
N VAL A 474 0.51 -18.77 1.43
CA VAL A 474 0.56 -19.94 2.32
C VAL A 474 -0.50 -19.83 3.42
N ALA A 475 -0.66 -18.64 4.01
CA ALA A 475 -1.69 -18.38 5.01
C ALA A 475 -3.12 -18.53 4.43
N ALA A 476 -3.35 -17.99 3.23
CA ALA A 476 -4.64 -18.11 2.53
C ALA A 476 -4.96 -19.55 2.15
N LEU A 477 -3.99 -20.34 1.65
CA LEU A 477 -4.19 -21.77 1.38
C LEU A 477 -4.59 -22.52 2.65
N SER A 478 -3.97 -22.20 3.78
CA SER A 478 -4.24 -22.83 5.08
C SER A 478 -5.66 -22.50 5.55
N LEU A 479 -6.06 -21.21 5.43
CA LEU A 479 -7.42 -20.76 5.74
C LEU A 479 -8.46 -21.40 4.81
N VAL A 480 -8.17 -21.53 3.51
CA VAL A 480 -9.07 -22.18 2.55
C VAL A 480 -9.26 -23.65 2.88
N ASP A 481 -8.20 -24.38 3.21
CA ASP A 481 -8.31 -25.78 3.64
C ASP A 481 -9.11 -25.91 4.93
N LEU A 482 -8.88 -25.04 5.92
CA LEU A 482 -9.66 -24.98 7.16
C LEU A 482 -11.15 -24.76 6.88
N LEU A 483 -11.49 -23.72 6.11
CA LEU A 483 -12.87 -23.38 5.77
C LEU A 483 -13.55 -24.51 4.99
N GLN A 484 -12.86 -25.11 4.02
CA GLN A 484 -13.43 -26.21 3.23
C GLN A 484 -13.66 -27.47 4.07
N VAL A 485 -12.70 -27.85 4.94
CA VAL A 485 -12.83 -29.01 5.83
C VAL A 485 -13.96 -28.79 6.84
N VAL A 486 -14.01 -27.62 7.50
CA VAL A 486 -15.08 -27.31 8.47
C VAL A 486 -16.44 -27.28 7.78
N THR A 487 -16.54 -26.65 6.61
CA THR A 487 -17.80 -26.61 5.83
C THR A 487 -18.24 -28.01 5.43
N LEU A 488 -17.32 -28.85 4.96
CA LEU A 488 -17.66 -30.22 4.56
C LEU A 488 -18.14 -31.04 5.77
N ARG A 489 -17.39 -31.02 6.87
CA ARG A 489 -17.67 -31.83 8.06
C ARG A 489 -18.91 -31.36 8.82
N ARG A 490 -19.20 -30.05 8.86
CA ARG A 490 -20.35 -29.50 9.60
C ARG A 490 -21.60 -29.28 8.74
N MET A 491 -21.45 -28.92 7.46
CA MET A 491 -22.57 -28.50 6.60
C MET A 491 -22.75 -29.36 5.33
N GLY A 492 -21.86 -30.33 5.10
CA GLY A 492 -21.95 -31.30 4.01
C GLY A 492 -21.56 -30.79 2.62
N ARG A 493 -21.56 -31.72 1.65
CA ARG A 493 -21.07 -31.50 0.27
C ARG A 493 -21.81 -30.40 -0.50
N ARG A 494 -23.10 -30.15 -0.20
CA ARG A 494 -23.88 -29.09 -0.85
C ARG A 494 -23.34 -27.70 -0.47
N ALA A 495 -23.05 -27.47 0.81
CA ALA A 495 -22.48 -26.21 1.29
C ALA A 495 -21.07 -25.99 0.73
N LEU A 496 -20.23 -27.02 0.73
CA LEU A 496 -18.88 -26.96 0.15
C LEU A 496 -18.90 -26.57 -1.35
N ARG A 497 -19.84 -27.14 -2.14
CA ARG A 497 -19.99 -26.76 -3.55
C ARG A 497 -20.37 -25.29 -3.73
N ARG A 498 -21.26 -24.75 -2.89
CA ARG A 498 -21.62 -23.32 -2.90
C ARG A 498 -20.43 -22.44 -2.52
N LEU A 499 -19.68 -22.81 -1.47
CA LEU A 499 -18.47 -22.11 -1.06
C LEU A 499 -17.43 -22.08 -2.19
N ARG A 500 -17.12 -23.22 -2.81
CA ARG A 500 -16.17 -23.30 -3.94
C ARG A 500 -16.63 -22.49 -5.15
N ALA A 501 -17.93 -22.39 -5.40
CA ALA A 501 -18.48 -21.56 -6.46
C ALA A 501 -18.34 -20.05 -6.16
N ALA A 502 -18.55 -19.65 -4.90
CA ALA A 502 -18.50 -18.26 -4.46
C ALA A 502 -17.08 -17.74 -4.20
N ALA A 503 -16.13 -18.60 -3.79
CA ALA A 503 -14.81 -18.18 -3.32
C ALA A 503 -14.04 -17.30 -4.31
N PRO A 504 -13.99 -17.59 -5.63
CA PRO A 504 -13.30 -16.71 -6.58
C PRO A 504 -14.00 -15.36 -6.76
N ALA A 505 -15.32 -15.29 -6.55
CA ALA A 505 -16.06 -14.03 -6.55
C ALA A 505 -15.65 -13.18 -5.33
N ALA A 506 -15.70 -13.79 -4.15
CA ALA A 506 -15.35 -13.14 -2.90
C ALA A 506 -13.90 -12.63 -2.90
N GLY A 507 -12.95 -13.47 -3.37
CA GLY A 507 -11.55 -13.07 -3.48
C GLY A 507 -11.34 -11.90 -4.45
N LEU A 508 -12.00 -11.91 -5.60
CA LEU A 508 -11.91 -10.81 -6.57
C LEU A 508 -12.52 -9.52 -6.01
N ILE A 509 -13.73 -9.59 -5.46
CA ILE A 509 -14.42 -8.45 -4.85
C ILE A 509 -13.60 -7.88 -3.69
N GLY A 510 -12.98 -8.74 -2.86
CA GLY A 510 -12.09 -8.34 -1.78
C GLY A 510 -10.84 -7.61 -2.28
N LEU A 511 -10.17 -8.12 -3.32
CA LEU A 511 -9.05 -7.45 -3.95
C LEU A 511 -9.45 -6.06 -4.48
N CYS A 512 -10.59 -5.97 -5.16
CA CYS A 512 -11.10 -4.70 -5.65
C CYS A 512 -11.46 -3.74 -4.52
N ALA A 513 -12.00 -4.22 -3.40
CA ALA A 513 -12.28 -3.41 -2.22
C ALA A 513 -10.98 -2.78 -1.69
N VAL A 514 -9.90 -3.56 -1.60
CA VAL A 514 -8.58 -3.04 -1.21
C VAL A 514 -8.11 -1.95 -2.17
N LEU A 515 -8.19 -2.18 -3.49
CA LEU A 515 -7.79 -1.18 -4.48
C LEU A 515 -8.59 0.12 -4.38
N LEU A 516 -9.91 0.02 -4.20
CA LEU A 516 -10.80 1.18 -4.04
C LEU A 516 -10.52 1.92 -2.72
N VAL A 517 -10.25 1.20 -1.63
CA VAL A 517 -9.87 1.82 -0.35
C VAL A 517 -8.52 2.53 -0.48
N VAL A 518 -7.53 1.93 -1.13
CA VAL A 518 -6.23 2.58 -1.39
C VAL A 518 -6.41 3.85 -2.22
N ALA A 519 -7.20 3.78 -3.29
CA ALA A 519 -7.50 4.96 -4.11
C ALA A 519 -8.22 6.06 -3.30
N ALA A 520 -9.16 5.69 -2.42
CA ALA A 520 -9.86 6.62 -1.53
C ALA A 520 -8.94 7.33 -0.51
N GLN A 521 -7.77 6.75 -0.21
CA GLN A 521 -6.77 7.38 0.68
C GLN A 521 -5.83 8.35 -0.06
N MET A 522 -5.83 8.36 -1.39
CA MET A 522 -5.01 9.30 -2.16
C MET A 522 -5.57 10.73 -2.06
N ALA A 523 -4.69 11.73 -2.09
CA ALA A 523 -5.10 13.13 -2.25
C ALA A 523 -5.85 13.26 -3.59
N GLU A 524 -6.96 14.01 -3.59
CA GLU A 524 -7.78 14.09 -4.80
C GLU A 524 -6.99 14.82 -5.90
N PRO A 525 -6.74 14.18 -7.05
CA PRO A 525 -5.95 14.79 -8.11
C PRO A 525 -6.71 15.88 -8.87
N PHE A 526 -8.01 16.04 -8.62
CA PHE A 526 -8.88 16.98 -9.31
C PHE A 526 -9.58 17.94 -8.33
N GLU A 527 -9.46 19.24 -8.58
CA GLU A 527 -10.15 20.30 -7.82
C GLU A 527 -11.69 20.13 -7.83
N ASP A 528 -12.19 19.51 -8.89
CA ASP A 528 -13.57 19.09 -9.12
C ASP A 528 -14.19 18.29 -7.96
N GLY A 529 -13.42 17.42 -7.30
CA GLY A 529 -13.89 16.66 -6.14
C GLY A 529 -14.13 17.54 -4.92
N TYR A 530 -13.26 18.53 -4.70
CA TYR A 530 -13.40 19.50 -3.62
C TYR A 530 -14.54 20.48 -3.87
N ALA A 531 -14.81 20.85 -5.13
CA ALA A 531 -15.94 21.72 -5.47
C ALA A 531 -17.30 21.11 -5.06
N HIS A 532 -17.53 19.83 -5.37
CA HIS A 532 -18.76 19.13 -4.97
C HIS A 532 -18.87 18.95 -3.46
N TRP A 533 -17.74 18.70 -2.78
CA TRP A 533 -17.69 18.70 -1.33
C TRP A 533 -18.12 20.07 -0.77
N LEU A 534 -17.60 21.18 -1.31
CA LEU A 534 -17.90 22.52 -0.82
C LEU A 534 -19.37 22.89 -1.01
N ILE A 535 -19.97 22.54 -2.15
CA ILE A 535 -21.41 22.73 -2.40
C ILE A 535 -22.25 21.92 -1.39
N ALA A 536 -21.89 20.66 -1.15
CA ALA A 536 -22.58 19.81 -0.19
C ALA A 536 -22.40 20.31 1.26
N ALA A 537 -21.20 20.79 1.62
CA ALA A 537 -20.90 21.36 2.92
C ALA A 537 -21.68 22.65 3.15
N ASN A 538 -21.76 23.52 2.15
CA ASN A 538 -22.56 24.74 2.20
C ASN A 538 -24.06 24.44 2.34
N PHE A 539 -24.58 23.45 1.61
CA PHE A 539 -25.97 23.02 1.78
C PHE A 539 -26.22 22.41 3.17
N ALA A 540 -25.29 21.62 3.70
CA ALA A 540 -25.38 21.04 5.02
C ALA A 540 -25.36 22.09 6.15
N SER A 541 -24.58 23.17 5.99
CA SER A 541 -24.43 24.25 6.97
C SER A 541 -25.56 25.29 6.90
N THR A 542 -25.92 25.75 5.69
CA THR A 542 -26.85 26.87 5.50
C THR A 542 -28.27 26.44 5.16
N GLY A 543 -28.48 25.20 4.70
CA GLY A 543 -29.75 24.75 4.14
C GLY A 543 -30.05 25.29 2.72
N HIS A 544 -29.16 26.09 2.14
CA HIS A 544 -29.29 26.63 0.79
C HIS A 544 -28.29 25.97 -0.16
N LEU A 545 -28.78 25.45 -1.30
CA LEU A 545 -27.91 24.89 -2.34
C LEU A 545 -27.33 26.04 -3.17
N ARG A 546 -26.15 26.50 -2.79
CA ARG A 546 -25.41 27.56 -3.51
C ARG A 546 -23.98 27.13 -3.73
N ASP A 547 -23.45 27.45 -4.90
CA ASP A 547 -22.02 27.36 -5.18
C ASP A 547 -21.34 28.64 -4.67
N PRO A 548 -20.57 28.58 -3.56
CA PRO A 548 -19.97 29.77 -2.96
C PRO A 548 -18.86 30.40 -3.83
N LEU A 549 -18.25 29.64 -4.75
CA LEU A 549 -17.17 30.13 -5.61
C LEU A 549 -17.70 30.85 -6.86
N PHE A 550 -18.83 30.39 -7.40
CA PHE A 550 -19.38 30.95 -8.64
C PHE A 550 -20.72 31.68 -8.44
N ALA A 551 -21.18 31.82 -7.19
CA ALA A 551 -22.40 32.52 -6.81
C ALA A 551 -23.65 32.06 -7.59
N MET A 552 -23.75 30.76 -7.90
CA MET A 552 -24.91 30.21 -8.61
C MET A 552 -25.97 29.75 -7.62
N GLU A 553 -27.19 30.25 -7.78
CA GLU A 553 -28.34 29.99 -6.90
C GLU A 553 -29.31 28.93 -7.46
N ASP A 554 -29.33 28.71 -8.79
CA ASP A 554 -30.30 27.84 -9.48
C ASP A 554 -29.65 26.66 -10.21
N THR A 555 -28.85 25.86 -9.51
CA THR A 555 -28.42 24.57 -10.07
C THR A 555 -29.39 23.48 -9.69
N TRP A 556 -29.82 22.71 -10.70
CA TRP A 556 -30.55 21.44 -10.54
C TRP A 556 -29.97 20.67 -9.35
N LEU A 557 -30.79 20.42 -8.31
CA LEU A 557 -30.39 19.78 -7.05
C LEU A 557 -30.13 18.29 -7.30
N PRO A 558 -28.88 17.87 -7.57
CA PRO A 558 -28.61 16.49 -7.86
C PRO A 558 -28.78 15.72 -6.55
N GLY A 559 -29.45 14.58 -6.58
CA GLY A 559 -29.67 13.75 -5.38
C GLY A 559 -28.39 13.37 -4.63
N TYR A 560 -27.22 13.46 -5.30
CA TYR A 560 -25.94 13.22 -4.64
C TYR A 560 -25.51 14.35 -3.68
N HIS A 561 -25.76 15.64 -3.98
CA HIS A 561 -25.37 16.72 -3.05
C HIS A 561 -26.18 16.61 -1.75
N VAL A 562 -27.43 16.15 -1.83
CA VAL A 562 -28.26 15.84 -0.66
C VAL A 562 -27.66 14.70 0.15
N LEU A 563 -27.29 13.61 -0.52
CA LEU A 563 -26.65 12.46 0.13
C LEU A 563 -25.30 12.85 0.77
N ALA A 564 -24.49 13.63 0.07
CA ALA A 564 -23.21 14.12 0.56
C ALA A 564 -23.39 15.08 1.76
N ALA A 565 -24.35 16.00 1.68
CA ALA A 565 -24.68 16.90 2.78
C ALA A 565 -25.14 16.14 4.03
N ALA A 566 -25.93 15.07 3.87
CA ALA A 566 -26.34 14.22 4.98
C ALA A 566 -25.14 13.52 5.65
N VAL A 567 -24.19 13.01 4.86
CA VAL A 567 -22.95 12.40 5.39
C VAL A 567 -22.11 13.44 6.13
N LEU A 568 -21.90 14.61 5.54
CA LEU A 568 -21.15 15.71 6.16
C LEU A 568 -21.83 16.22 7.45
N ARG A 569 -23.16 16.21 7.53
CA ARG A 569 -23.88 16.61 8.74
C ARG A 569 -23.71 15.60 9.88
N VAL A 570 -23.51 14.32 9.57
CA VAL A 570 -23.29 13.26 10.58
C VAL A 570 -21.83 13.20 11.03
N PHE A 571 -20.89 13.27 10.09
CA PHE A 571 -19.46 13.05 10.39
C PHE A 571 -18.66 14.35 10.56
N GLY A 572 -19.17 15.48 10.10
CA GLY A 572 -18.53 16.80 10.15
C GLY A 572 -18.33 17.41 8.76
N LEU A 573 -18.46 18.74 8.66
CA LEU A 573 -18.41 19.47 7.39
C LEU A 573 -17.07 19.31 6.66
N TRP A 574 -15.97 19.10 7.41
CA TRP A 574 -14.61 18.97 6.90
C TRP A 574 -14.13 17.52 6.75
N GLN A 575 -15.03 16.52 6.91
CA GLN A 575 -14.67 15.10 6.80
C GLN A 575 -14.77 14.58 5.35
N LEU A 576 -13.90 15.06 4.46
CA LEU A 576 -13.85 14.57 3.07
C LEU A 576 -13.61 13.06 3.01
N GLY A 577 -12.81 12.52 3.93
CA GLY A 577 -12.53 11.07 4.02
C GLY A 577 -13.80 10.21 4.15
N ALA A 578 -14.83 10.69 4.87
CA ALA A 578 -16.10 9.96 4.99
C ALA A 578 -16.84 9.86 3.64
N LEU A 579 -16.83 10.92 2.83
CA LEU A 579 -17.39 10.90 1.48
C LEU A 579 -16.61 9.95 0.55
N LYS A 580 -15.27 9.93 0.66
CA LYS A 580 -14.43 9.00 -0.11
C LYS A 580 -14.70 7.54 0.25
N ILE A 581 -14.89 7.23 1.54
CA ILE A 581 -15.30 5.88 1.98
C ILE A 581 -16.65 5.49 1.39
N LEU A 582 -17.65 6.39 1.44
CA LEU A 582 -18.95 6.16 0.81
C LEU A 582 -18.82 5.88 -0.69
N SER A 583 -17.96 6.64 -1.38
CA SER A 583 -17.65 6.46 -2.80
C SER A 583 -17.05 5.07 -3.10
N ALA A 584 -16.08 4.62 -2.29
CA ALA A 584 -15.49 3.28 -2.40
C ALA A 584 -16.51 2.16 -2.17
N LEU A 585 -17.42 2.31 -1.21
CA LEU A 585 -18.50 1.35 -0.95
C LEU A 585 -19.48 1.23 -2.14
N LEU A 586 -19.84 2.36 -2.75
CA LEU A 586 -20.66 2.40 -3.96
C LEU A 586 -19.94 1.78 -5.17
N GLY A 587 -18.63 1.98 -5.28
CA GLY A 587 -17.78 1.29 -6.25
C GLY A 587 -17.81 -0.24 -6.06
N LEU A 588 -17.69 -0.71 -4.82
CA LEU A 588 -17.77 -2.14 -4.50
C LEU A 588 -19.15 -2.73 -4.84
N ALA A 589 -20.22 -2.01 -4.53
CA ALA A 589 -21.58 -2.39 -4.90
C ALA A 589 -21.75 -2.51 -6.43
N THR A 590 -21.15 -1.60 -7.19
CA THR A 590 -21.13 -1.63 -8.66
C THR A 590 -20.42 -2.89 -9.18
N LEU A 591 -19.24 -3.21 -8.65
CA LEU A 591 -18.49 -4.40 -9.04
C LEU A 591 -19.24 -5.70 -8.72
N MET A 592 -19.86 -5.78 -7.54
CA MET A 592 -20.72 -6.90 -7.19
C MET A 592 -21.86 -7.05 -8.21
N CYS A 593 -22.56 -5.97 -8.54
CA CYS A 593 -23.62 -6.00 -9.53
C CYS A 593 -23.11 -6.51 -10.88
N VAL A 594 -21.99 -5.98 -11.38
CA VAL A 594 -21.36 -6.41 -12.64
C VAL A 594 -21.03 -7.90 -12.64
N TYR A 595 -20.51 -8.45 -11.53
CA TYR A 595 -20.23 -9.89 -11.39
C TYR A 595 -21.49 -10.73 -11.58
N TRP A 596 -22.57 -10.35 -10.89
CA TRP A 596 -23.84 -11.07 -10.86
C TRP A 596 -24.64 -10.95 -12.16
N ILE A 597 -24.44 -9.85 -12.91
CA ILE A 597 -25.11 -9.60 -14.21
C ILE A 597 -24.55 -10.47 -15.32
N ALA A 598 -23.26 -10.83 -15.25
CA ALA A 598 -22.61 -11.51 -16.35
C ALA A 598 -23.25 -12.89 -16.65
N PRO A 599 -23.43 -13.25 -17.94
CA PRO A 599 -24.11 -14.49 -18.34
C PRO A 599 -23.50 -15.77 -17.75
N ASN A 600 -22.20 -15.73 -17.46
CA ASN A 600 -21.54 -16.78 -16.71
C ASN A 600 -20.47 -16.20 -15.78
N VAL A 601 -20.06 -17.04 -14.83
CA VAL A 601 -19.08 -16.72 -13.79
C VAL A 601 -17.74 -16.25 -14.37
N ARG A 602 -17.30 -16.76 -15.53
CA ARG A 602 -16.04 -16.34 -16.17
C ARG A 602 -16.14 -14.93 -16.72
N GLN A 603 -17.23 -14.62 -17.41
CA GLN A 603 -17.53 -13.28 -17.90
C GLN A 603 -17.70 -12.30 -16.74
N GLY A 604 -18.32 -12.72 -15.63
CA GLY A 604 -18.49 -11.88 -14.43
C GLY A 604 -17.15 -11.52 -13.80
N ARG A 605 -16.27 -12.51 -13.62
CA ARG A 605 -14.89 -12.28 -13.15
C ARG A 605 -14.17 -11.28 -14.06
N LEU A 606 -14.26 -11.48 -15.36
CA LEU A 606 -13.53 -10.65 -16.31
C LEU A 606 -14.07 -9.22 -16.40
N ALA A 607 -15.39 -9.04 -16.34
CA ALA A 607 -16.01 -7.71 -16.33
C ALA A 607 -15.63 -6.93 -15.05
N VAL A 608 -15.63 -7.60 -13.89
CA VAL A 608 -15.18 -6.99 -12.63
C VAL A 608 -13.70 -6.64 -12.68
N ILE A 609 -12.84 -7.53 -13.20
CA ILE A 609 -11.41 -7.24 -13.38
C ILE A 609 -11.23 -6.00 -14.27
N LEU A 610 -11.89 -5.96 -15.41
CA LEU A 610 -11.75 -4.85 -16.37
C LEU A 610 -12.29 -3.53 -15.83
N LEU A 611 -13.35 -3.54 -15.01
CA LEU A 611 -13.89 -2.35 -14.38
C LEU A 611 -13.03 -1.89 -13.21
N ALA A 612 -12.62 -2.80 -12.32
CA ALA A 612 -11.82 -2.48 -11.13
C ALA A 612 -10.37 -2.08 -11.46
N LEU A 613 -9.78 -2.62 -12.54
CA LEU A 613 -8.45 -2.23 -13.00
C LEU A 613 -8.47 -1.04 -13.96
N ASN A 614 -9.64 -0.49 -14.28
CA ASN A 614 -9.73 0.70 -15.11
C ASN A 614 -9.29 1.92 -14.28
N PRO A 615 -8.29 2.70 -14.75
CA PRO A 615 -7.83 3.87 -14.01
C PRO A 615 -8.93 4.91 -13.77
N VAL A 616 -9.78 5.19 -14.77
CA VAL A 616 -10.89 6.14 -14.65
C VAL A 616 -11.86 5.71 -13.54
N PHE A 617 -12.14 4.41 -13.40
CA PHE A 617 -12.98 3.89 -12.32
C PHE A 617 -12.30 4.04 -10.94
N LEU A 618 -11.01 3.72 -10.82
CA LEU A 618 -10.25 3.83 -9.58
C LEU A 618 -10.12 5.28 -9.08
N PHE A 619 -9.78 6.25 -9.94
CA PHE A 619 -9.64 7.66 -9.52
C PHE A 619 -10.94 8.23 -8.98
N THR A 620 -12.04 7.83 -9.58
CA THR A 620 -13.34 8.39 -9.22
C THR A 620 -13.92 7.77 -7.96
N SER A 621 -13.29 6.71 -7.44
CA SER A 621 -13.58 6.26 -6.09
C SER A 621 -13.05 7.23 -5.01
N GLY A 622 -12.15 8.16 -5.37
CA GLY A 622 -11.69 9.26 -4.52
C GLY A 622 -12.59 10.50 -4.53
N SER A 623 -13.47 10.66 -5.53
CA SER A 623 -14.29 11.88 -5.66
C SER A 623 -15.40 11.97 -4.60
N ALA A 624 -15.79 13.20 -4.23
CA ALA A 624 -16.92 13.49 -3.35
C ALA A 624 -18.27 13.23 -4.05
N VAL A 625 -18.52 11.95 -4.33
CA VAL A 625 -19.76 11.25 -4.72
C VAL A 625 -20.64 11.92 -5.77
N VAL A 626 -20.40 11.63 -7.06
CA VAL A 626 -21.40 11.67 -8.15
C VAL A 626 -21.35 10.40 -9.01
N GLU A 627 -20.13 9.91 -9.26
CA GLU A 627 -19.82 9.01 -10.37
C GLU A 627 -20.11 7.53 -10.06
N PRO A 628 -19.68 6.96 -8.90
CA PRO A 628 -19.97 5.55 -8.60
C PRO A 628 -21.45 5.29 -8.32
N LEU A 629 -22.16 6.26 -7.73
CA LEU A 629 -23.60 6.14 -7.48
C LEU A 629 -24.39 6.08 -8.80
N MET A 630 -24.15 7.02 -9.71
CA MET A 630 -24.77 7.01 -11.04
C MET A 630 -24.45 5.70 -11.78
N THR A 631 -23.20 5.26 -11.72
CA THR A 631 -22.72 4.01 -12.34
C THR A 631 -23.45 2.79 -11.76
N ALA A 632 -23.60 2.72 -10.44
CA ALA A 632 -24.33 1.67 -9.74
C ALA A 632 -25.83 1.65 -10.14
N LEU A 633 -26.46 2.82 -10.19
CA LEU A 633 -27.89 2.97 -10.54
C LEU A 633 -28.16 2.59 -12.00
N LEU A 634 -27.31 3.02 -12.95
CA LEU A 634 -27.43 2.64 -14.37
C LEU A 634 -27.12 1.15 -14.60
N ALA A 635 -26.14 0.58 -13.89
CA ALA A 635 -25.86 -0.85 -13.93
C ALA A 635 -27.02 -1.67 -13.33
N GLY A 636 -27.59 -1.21 -12.22
CA GLY A 636 -28.77 -1.81 -11.59
C GLY A 636 -30.02 -1.69 -12.47
N ALA A 637 -30.21 -0.56 -13.15
CA ALA A 637 -31.29 -0.37 -14.12
C ALA A 637 -31.16 -1.36 -15.29
N SER A 638 -29.95 -1.50 -15.81
CA SER A 638 -29.62 -2.47 -16.86
C SER A 638 -29.86 -3.92 -16.39
N LEU A 639 -29.47 -4.27 -15.16
CA LEU A 639 -29.72 -5.58 -14.55
C LEU A 639 -31.22 -5.88 -14.47
N ALA A 640 -32.00 -4.94 -13.95
CA ALA A 640 -33.43 -5.08 -13.83
C ALA A 640 -34.08 -5.26 -15.21
N ALA A 641 -33.59 -4.55 -16.24
CA ALA A 641 -34.06 -4.72 -17.62
C ALA A 641 -33.72 -6.10 -18.20
N ILE A 642 -32.48 -6.58 -18.05
CA ILE A 642 -32.04 -7.91 -18.52
C ILE A 642 -32.85 -9.04 -17.83
N LYS A 643 -33.15 -8.90 -16.54
CA LYS A 643 -34.00 -9.82 -15.78
C LYS A 643 -35.50 -9.63 -16.04
N ARG A 644 -35.88 -8.82 -17.02
CA ARG A 644 -37.27 -8.45 -17.40
C ARG A 644 -38.08 -7.79 -16.26
N LYS A 645 -37.42 -7.24 -15.25
CA LYS A 645 -38.01 -6.44 -14.17
C LYS A 645 -38.06 -4.96 -14.55
N MET A 646 -38.82 -4.64 -15.61
CA MET A 646 -38.79 -3.31 -16.24
C MET A 646 -39.22 -2.15 -15.33
N ARG A 647 -40.10 -2.38 -14.35
CA ARG A 647 -40.50 -1.36 -13.36
C ARG A 647 -39.34 -0.95 -12.44
N LEU A 648 -38.55 -1.93 -11.99
CA LEU A 648 -37.35 -1.68 -11.21
C LEU A 648 -36.27 -1.01 -12.06
N ALA A 649 -36.15 -1.41 -13.33
CA ALA A 649 -35.23 -0.77 -14.28
C ALA A 649 -35.53 0.71 -14.46
N ALA A 650 -36.81 1.05 -14.61
CA ALA A 650 -37.28 2.42 -14.73
C ALA A 650 -37.00 3.24 -13.49
N LEU A 651 -37.30 2.70 -12.31
CA LEU A 651 -37.05 3.37 -11.04
C LEU A 651 -35.56 3.66 -10.86
N LEU A 652 -34.69 2.68 -11.13
CA LEU A 652 -33.24 2.84 -11.02
C LEU A 652 -32.68 3.82 -12.06
N ALA A 653 -33.21 3.82 -13.29
CA ALA A 653 -32.84 4.79 -14.32
C ALA A 653 -33.32 6.20 -13.96
N ALA A 654 -34.52 6.34 -13.41
CA ALA A 654 -35.04 7.62 -12.93
C ALA A 654 -34.21 8.15 -11.76
N LEU A 655 -33.84 7.30 -10.80
CA LEU A 655 -32.91 7.64 -9.72
C LEU A 655 -31.53 8.03 -10.29
N ALA A 656 -31.02 7.34 -11.31
CA ALA A 656 -29.77 7.72 -11.97
C ALA A 656 -29.86 9.12 -12.59
N ALA A 657 -30.99 9.44 -13.23
CA ALA A 657 -31.26 10.76 -13.79
C ALA A 657 -31.28 11.85 -12.71
N VAL A 658 -31.79 11.54 -11.50
CA VAL A 658 -31.76 12.44 -10.32
C VAL A 658 -30.34 12.64 -9.80
N THR A 659 -29.43 11.69 -10.00
CA THR A 659 -28.05 11.75 -9.47
C THR A 659 -27.02 12.39 -10.40
N ALA A 660 -27.25 12.50 -11.72
CA ALA A 660 -26.30 13.20 -12.59
C ALA A 660 -26.94 13.96 -13.77
N THR A 661 -26.44 15.16 -14.06
CA THR A 661 -26.95 16.10 -15.09
C THR A 661 -26.88 15.54 -16.52
N LYS A 662 -26.18 14.44 -16.74
CA LYS A 662 -25.88 13.87 -18.08
C LYS A 662 -26.40 12.43 -18.25
N ALA A 663 -26.88 11.80 -17.17
CA ALA A 663 -27.44 10.44 -17.22
C ALA A 663 -28.67 10.36 -18.14
N TRP A 664 -29.39 11.47 -18.31
CA TRP A 664 -30.54 11.57 -19.19
C TRP A 664 -30.22 11.30 -20.66
N ILE A 665 -29.02 11.63 -21.16
CA ILE A 665 -28.64 11.38 -22.57
C ILE A 665 -28.65 9.87 -22.84
N TRP A 666 -28.15 9.08 -21.89
CA TRP A 666 -28.14 7.62 -21.98
C TRP A 666 -29.57 7.05 -21.96
N ILE A 667 -30.41 7.58 -21.07
CA ILE A 667 -31.82 7.18 -20.95
C ILE A 667 -32.60 7.57 -22.21
N ALA A 668 -32.40 8.77 -22.75
CA ALA A 668 -33.01 9.24 -23.98
C ALA A 668 -32.60 8.37 -25.18
N ALA A 669 -31.32 7.99 -25.27
CA ALA A 669 -30.85 7.04 -26.28
C ALA A 669 -31.51 5.66 -26.14
N ALA A 670 -31.62 5.14 -24.92
CA ALA A 670 -32.31 3.88 -24.65
C ALA A 670 -33.80 3.92 -25.03
N VAL A 671 -34.49 5.03 -24.78
CA VAL A 671 -35.89 5.22 -25.18
C VAL A 671 -36.04 5.42 -26.69
N GLY A 672 -35.14 6.16 -27.33
CA GLY A 672 -35.13 6.37 -28.78
C GLY A 672 -35.07 5.03 -29.55
N VAL A 673 -34.26 4.09 -29.07
CA VAL A 673 -34.20 2.72 -29.62
C VAL A 673 -35.56 2.01 -29.52
N LEU A 674 -36.25 2.13 -28.37
CA LEU A 674 -37.58 1.53 -28.17
C LEU A 674 -38.64 2.14 -29.10
N VAL A 675 -38.63 3.46 -29.29
CA VAL A 675 -39.58 4.16 -30.17
C VAL A 675 -39.34 3.79 -31.63
N LEU A 676 -38.07 3.80 -32.08
CA LEU A 676 -37.70 3.44 -33.44
C LEU A 676 -38.13 2.01 -33.78
N GLU A 677 -37.95 1.05 -32.87
CA GLU A 677 -38.40 -0.32 -33.08
C GLU A 677 -39.92 -0.42 -33.26
N GLN A 678 -40.71 0.39 -32.54
CA GLN A 678 -42.16 0.41 -32.73
C GLN A 678 -42.57 0.96 -34.09
N VAL A 679 -41.90 2.02 -34.53
CA VAL A 679 -42.13 2.59 -35.86
C VAL A 679 -41.78 1.55 -36.93
N VAL A 680 -40.63 0.89 -36.82
CA VAL A 680 -40.20 -0.17 -37.75
C VAL A 680 -41.13 -1.39 -37.71
N ALA A 681 -41.60 -1.80 -36.53
CA ALA A 681 -42.53 -2.93 -36.37
C ALA A 681 -43.91 -2.64 -36.99
N ARG A 682 -44.41 -1.41 -36.81
CA ARG A 682 -45.65 -0.92 -37.45
C ARG A 682 -45.50 -0.83 -38.96
N LEU A 683 -44.38 -0.30 -39.46
CA LEU A 683 -44.07 -0.25 -40.89
C LEU A 683 -43.96 -1.64 -41.54
N ARG A 684 -43.50 -2.66 -40.78
CA ARG A 684 -43.36 -4.05 -41.26
C ARG A 684 -44.62 -4.91 -41.07
N LYS A 685 -45.76 -4.36 -40.66
CA LYS A 685 -47.04 -5.08 -40.41
C LYS A 685 -46.89 -6.36 -39.55
N ARG A 686 -45.93 -6.40 -38.62
CA ARG A 686 -45.83 -7.51 -37.66
C ARG A 686 -46.81 -7.28 -36.52
N SER A 687 -47.42 -8.36 -36.01
CA SER A 687 -48.27 -8.35 -34.81
C SER A 687 -47.55 -7.60 -33.68
N ALA A 688 -48.02 -6.39 -33.40
CA ALA A 688 -47.52 -5.57 -32.31
C ALA A 688 -48.04 -6.16 -31.00
N HIS A 689 -47.33 -7.16 -30.48
CA HIS A 689 -47.58 -7.59 -29.11
C HIS A 689 -47.35 -6.42 -28.16
N SER A 690 -48.36 -6.24 -27.31
CA SER A 690 -48.68 -5.13 -26.43
C SER A 690 -47.52 -4.58 -25.60
N ILE A 691 -47.69 -3.30 -25.26
CA ILE A 691 -46.92 -2.40 -24.39
C ILE A 691 -47.00 -2.83 -22.92
N PRO A 692 -45.94 -3.40 -22.33
CA PRO A 692 -45.58 -3.05 -20.95
C PRO A 692 -44.15 -2.52 -20.81
N ALA A 693 -43.31 -2.70 -21.85
CA ALA A 693 -41.91 -2.26 -21.86
C ALA A 693 -41.69 -0.81 -22.34
N ALA A 694 -42.72 -0.05 -22.68
CA ALA A 694 -42.61 1.41 -22.90
C ALA A 694 -43.34 2.22 -21.80
N ALA A 695 -44.32 1.62 -21.13
CA ALA A 695 -45.08 2.24 -20.04
C ALA A 695 -44.20 2.64 -18.83
N TRP A 696 -43.03 2.02 -18.67
CA TRP A 696 -42.07 2.36 -17.62
C TRP A 696 -41.13 3.51 -18.00
N ALA A 697 -40.92 3.76 -19.29
CA ALA A 697 -40.11 4.88 -19.78
C ALA A 697 -40.85 6.21 -19.60
N VAL A 698 -42.18 6.19 -19.63
CA VAL A 698 -43.03 7.38 -19.48
C VAL A 698 -42.85 8.06 -18.11
N PRO A 699 -42.87 7.38 -16.95
CA PRO A 699 -42.53 7.99 -15.66
C PRO A 699 -41.10 8.53 -15.59
N ALA A 700 -40.11 7.82 -16.15
CA ALA A 700 -38.73 8.28 -16.16
C ALA A 700 -38.55 9.54 -17.03
N LEU A 701 -39.19 9.58 -18.20
CA LEU A 701 -39.26 10.76 -19.08
C LEU A 701 -40.07 11.89 -18.46
N ALA A 702 -41.19 11.61 -17.79
CA ALA A 702 -42.00 12.61 -17.12
C ALA A 702 -41.25 13.22 -15.93
N LEU A 703 -40.55 12.41 -15.13
CA LEU A 703 -39.69 12.89 -14.05
C LEU A 703 -38.51 13.69 -14.61
N LEU A 704 -37.89 13.23 -15.71
CA LEU A 704 -36.82 13.95 -16.41
C LEU A 704 -37.31 15.29 -16.97
N VAL A 705 -38.51 15.33 -17.55
CA VAL A 705 -39.15 16.56 -18.02
C VAL A 705 -39.47 17.49 -16.85
N VAL A 706 -40.05 16.99 -15.76
CA VAL A 706 -40.38 17.80 -14.57
C VAL A 706 -39.10 18.34 -13.90
N LEU A 707 -38.06 17.53 -13.76
CA LEU A 707 -36.81 17.94 -13.09
C LEU A 707 -35.89 18.81 -13.95
N GLN A 708 -35.95 18.70 -15.29
CA GLN A 708 -35.10 19.48 -16.20
C GLN A 708 -35.83 20.66 -16.85
N PHE A 709 -37.15 20.60 -17.02
CA PHE A 709 -37.96 21.67 -17.63
C PHE A 709 -38.88 22.40 -16.64
N GLY A 710 -39.14 21.84 -15.45
CA GLY A 710 -39.86 22.55 -14.37
C GLY A 710 -39.09 23.73 -13.78
N TYR A 711 -37.79 23.80 -14.07
CA TYR A 711 -36.92 24.94 -13.84
C TYR A 711 -36.49 25.49 -15.22
N LEU A 712 -37.25 26.42 -15.81
CA LEU A 712 -36.68 27.32 -16.83
C LEU A 712 -35.70 28.23 -16.09
N PRO A 713 -34.41 27.85 -15.97
CA PRO A 713 -33.43 28.09 -17.03
C PRO A 713 -32.38 26.95 -17.17
N ALA A 714 -32.69 25.92 -17.97
CA ALA A 714 -31.73 24.89 -18.42
C ALA A 714 -30.57 25.45 -19.29
N THR A 715 -30.55 26.77 -19.53
CA THR A 715 -29.49 27.48 -20.23
C THR A 715 -28.23 27.64 -19.40
N HIS A 716 -28.25 27.71 -18.07
CA HIS A 716 -27.02 28.08 -17.33
C HIS A 716 -25.91 27.03 -17.40
N SER A 717 -26.18 25.72 -17.42
CA SER A 717 -25.10 24.70 -17.46
C SER A 717 -24.46 24.55 -18.85
N LEU A 718 -25.27 24.58 -19.92
CA LEU A 718 -24.77 24.57 -21.30
C LEU A 718 -24.20 25.94 -21.71
N ALA A 719 -24.83 27.04 -21.31
CA ALA A 719 -24.31 28.39 -21.52
C ALA A 719 -23.01 28.59 -20.74
N ARG A 720 -22.94 28.20 -19.46
CA ARG A 720 -21.69 28.20 -18.67
C ARG A 720 -20.63 27.32 -19.29
N GLY A 721 -20.97 26.08 -19.66
CA GLY A 721 -20.03 25.17 -20.32
C GLY A 721 -19.50 25.75 -21.63
N SER A 722 -20.36 26.40 -22.41
CA SER A 722 -19.97 27.08 -23.65
C SER A 722 -19.18 28.36 -23.43
N THR A 723 -19.50 29.17 -22.41
CA THR A 723 -18.77 30.41 -22.10
C THR A 723 -17.42 30.11 -21.47
N GLU A 724 -17.32 29.15 -20.54
CA GLU A 724 -16.07 28.63 -19.99
C GLU A 724 -15.20 28.05 -21.10
N MET A 725 -15.79 27.30 -22.04
CA MET A 725 -15.08 26.70 -23.16
C MET A 725 -14.59 27.75 -24.18
N LEU A 726 -15.42 28.72 -24.58
CA LEU A 726 -15.05 29.80 -25.49
C LEU A 726 -13.94 30.67 -24.88
N SER A 727 -14.07 30.96 -23.60
CA SER A 727 -13.12 31.72 -22.78
C SER A 727 -11.79 30.95 -22.66
N ALA A 728 -11.83 29.64 -22.36
CA ALA A 728 -10.66 28.78 -22.24
C ALA A 728 -9.93 28.55 -23.59
N ALA A 729 -10.68 28.44 -24.70
CA ALA A 729 -10.12 28.30 -26.04
C ALA A 729 -9.52 29.60 -26.58
N ALA A 730 -10.15 30.76 -26.33
CA ALA A 730 -9.64 32.07 -26.74
C ALA A 730 -8.27 32.41 -26.11
N ARG A 731 -7.92 31.75 -25.01
CA ARG A 731 -6.67 31.95 -24.26
C ARG A 731 -5.68 30.79 -24.35
N GLY A 732 -5.97 29.76 -25.15
CA GLY A 732 -5.07 28.62 -25.40
C GLY A 732 -5.02 27.54 -24.32
N SER A 733 -5.85 27.63 -23.27
CA SER A 733 -5.91 26.63 -22.17
C SER A 733 -6.65 25.34 -22.54
N VAL A 734 -7.52 25.41 -23.54
CA VAL A 734 -8.17 24.27 -24.20
C VAL A 734 -7.92 24.42 -25.69
N ALA A 735 -7.76 23.30 -26.41
CA ALA A 735 -7.44 23.38 -27.82
C ALA A 735 -8.47 24.19 -28.62
N ALA A 736 -7.99 25.10 -29.47
CA ALA A 736 -8.84 26.07 -30.17
C ALA A 736 -9.79 25.41 -31.19
N THR A 737 -9.37 24.30 -31.81
CA THR A 737 -10.16 23.57 -32.80
C THR A 737 -10.93 22.40 -32.19
N GLY A 738 -12.13 22.12 -32.71
CA GLY A 738 -12.96 21.00 -32.25
C GLY A 738 -12.27 19.65 -32.37
N LEU A 739 -11.50 19.44 -33.45
CA LEU A 739 -10.73 18.22 -33.66
C LEU A 739 -9.65 18.04 -32.59
N ALA A 740 -8.91 19.10 -32.24
CA ALA A 740 -7.87 19.02 -31.23
C ALA A 740 -8.44 18.76 -29.82
N ARG A 741 -9.65 19.23 -29.51
CA ARG A 741 -10.36 18.90 -28.26
C ARG A 741 -10.77 17.43 -28.18
N VAL A 742 -11.27 16.88 -29.29
CA VAL A 742 -11.58 15.45 -29.40
C VAL A 742 -10.31 14.61 -29.24
N VAL A 743 -9.21 15.02 -29.88
CA VAL A 743 -7.90 14.36 -29.73
C VAL A 743 -7.42 14.43 -28.29
N GLN A 744 -7.53 15.57 -27.62
CA GLN A 744 -7.14 15.73 -26.21
C GLN A 744 -7.96 14.82 -25.28
N LEU A 745 -9.28 14.76 -25.44
CA LEU A 745 -10.12 13.82 -24.68
C LEU A 745 -9.71 12.35 -24.97
N ALA A 746 -9.43 12.03 -26.24
CA ALA A 746 -9.02 10.69 -26.65
C ALA A 746 -7.64 10.29 -26.11
N THR A 747 -6.68 11.22 -26.07
CA THR A 747 -5.32 10.95 -25.59
C THR A 747 -5.24 10.94 -24.06
N THR A 748 -5.88 11.89 -23.37
CA THR A 748 -5.79 12.00 -21.91
C THR A 748 -6.61 10.93 -21.18
N TYR A 749 -7.82 10.61 -21.66
CA TYR A 749 -8.74 9.70 -20.95
C TYR A 749 -9.25 8.56 -21.81
N GLY A 750 -9.32 8.76 -23.12
CA GLY A 750 -9.63 7.69 -24.08
C GLY A 750 -8.56 6.58 -24.08
N LEU A 751 -7.27 6.90 -23.92
CA LEU A 751 -6.19 5.90 -23.79
C LEU A 751 -6.31 5.06 -22.51
N ALA A 752 -6.67 5.68 -21.38
CA ALA A 752 -6.88 4.98 -20.12
C ALA A 752 -8.07 3.99 -20.17
N ALA A 753 -9.07 4.26 -21.01
CA ALA A 753 -10.20 3.38 -21.26
C ALA A 753 -10.11 2.60 -22.60
N LEU A 754 -9.01 2.75 -23.36
CA LEU A 754 -8.83 2.15 -24.68
C LEU A 754 -8.97 0.63 -24.68
N PRO A 755 -8.44 -0.12 -23.69
CA PRO A 755 -8.66 -1.55 -23.62
C PRO A 755 -10.16 -1.89 -23.57
N LEU A 756 -10.95 -1.17 -22.78
CA LEU A 756 -12.40 -1.38 -22.71
C LEU A 756 -13.11 -1.02 -24.03
N PHE A 757 -12.68 0.04 -24.72
CA PHE A 757 -13.24 0.41 -26.02
C PHE A 757 -12.95 -0.62 -27.10
N VAL A 758 -11.68 -1.00 -27.28
CA VAL A 758 -11.26 -1.98 -28.29
C VAL A 758 -11.94 -3.33 -28.04
N LEU A 759 -11.90 -3.82 -26.79
CA LEU A 759 -12.54 -5.08 -26.43
C LEU A 759 -14.06 -5.02 -26.52
N GLY A 760 -14.66 -3.86 -26.23
CA GLY A 760 -16.10 -3.63 -26.37
C GLY A 760 -16.57 -3.67 -27.83
N ILE A 761 -15.80 -3.09 -28.75
CA ILE A 761 -16.05 -3.14 -30.21
C ILE A 761 -15.91 -4.58 -30.72
N VAL A 762 -14.86 -5.31 -30.30
CA VAL A 762 -14.69 -6.74 -30.64
C VAL A 762 -15.87 -7.56 -30.13
N GLY A 763 -16.37 -7.25 -28.92
CA GLY A 763 -17.55 -7.88 -28.35
C GLY A 763 -18.83 -7.63 -29.14
N LEU A 764 -19.02 -6.39 -29.61
CA LEU A 764 -20.15 -6.01 -30.47
C LEU A 764 -20.14 -6.76 -31.80
N VAL A 765 -18.99 -6.76 -32.50
CA VAL A 765 -18.83 -7.48 -33.78
C VAL A 765 -19.12 -8.97 -33.60
N GLY A 766 -18.62 -9.57 -32.52
CA GLY A 766 -18.91 -10.97 -32.17
C GLY A 766 -20.38 -11.23 -31.80
N ALA A 767 -21.10 -10.26 -31.26
CA ALA A 767 -22.52 -10.39 -30.91
C ALA A 767 -23.44 -10.27 -32.14
N ILE A 768 -23.09 -9.42 -33.11
CA ILE A 768 -23.84 -9.25 -34.37
C ILE A 768 -23.75 -10.51 -35.25
N GLY A 769 -22.62 -11.22 -35.22
CA GLY A 769 -22.37 -12.36 -36.09
C GLY A 769 -23.20 -13.64 -35.83
N ARG A 770 -23.88 -13.79 -34.69
CA ARG A 770 -24.66 -15.02 -34.34
C ARG A 770 -25.88 -14.76 -33.44
N PRO A 771 -27.09 -14.51 -34.01
CA PRO A 771 -28.28 -14.06 -33.27
C PRO A 771 -29.02 -15.12 -32.43
N GLU A 772 -28.63 -16.39 -32.46
CA GLU A 772 -29.42 -17.52 -31.91
C GLU A 772 -29.33 -17.72 -30.39
N THR A 773 -28.47 -16.99 -29.67
CA THR A 773 -28.40 -17.11 -28.20
C THR A 773 -29.50 -16.27 -27.54
N ALA A 774 -30.32 -16.89 -26.68
CA ALA A 774 -31.55 -16.33 -26.10
C ALA A 774 -31.43 -15.01 -25.30
N GLY A 775 -30.21 -14.50 -25.08
CA GLY A 775 -29.93 -13.19 -24.47
C GLY A 775 -29.23 -12.17 -25.39
N GLY A 776 -28.75 -12.57 -26.57
CA GLY A 776 -27.97 -11.72 -27.49
C GLY A 776 -28.71 -10.46 -27.95
N PRO A 777 -29.95 -10.56 -28.45
CA PRO A 777 -30.70 -9.40 -28.95
C PRO A 777 -31.03 -8.39 -27.85
N VAL A 778 -31.33 -8.86 -26.63
CA VAL A 778 -31.67 -7.97 -25.50
C VAL A 778 -30.43 -7.21 -25.02
N THR A 779 -29.28 -7.88 -24.90
CA THR A 779 -28.02 -7.23 -24.52
C THR A 779 -27.57 -6.21 -25.58
N ILE A 780 -27.78 -6.50 -26.87
CA ILE A 780 -27.50 -5.55 -27.94
C ILE A 780 -28.43 -4.33 -27.88
N ARG A 781 -29.73 -4.54 -27.69
CA ARG A 781 -30.72 -3.45 -27.71
C ARG A 781 -30.62 -2.52 -26.50
N PHE A 782 -30.34 -3.05 -25.32
CA PHE A 782 -30.43 -2.30 -24.06
C PHE A 782 -29.07 -1.89 -23.46
N LEU A 783 -27.97 -2.47 -23.95
CA LEU A 783 -26.62 -2.16 -23.45
C LEU A 783 -25.71 -1.58 -24.55
N HIS A 784 -25.69 -2.20 -25.75
CA HIS A 784 -24.77 -1.80 -26.82
C HIS A 784 -25.15 -0.48 -27.50
N VAL A 785 -26.38 -0.37 -28.01
CA VAL A 785 -26.80 0.82 -28.78
C VAL A 785 -26.82 2.09 -27.92
N PRO A 786 -27.38 2.08 -26.69
CA PRO A 786 -27.39 3.29 -25.85
C PRO A 786 -25.99 3.76 -25.46
N ALA A 787 -25.06 2.84 -25.16
CA ALA A 787 -23.67 3.19 -24.82
C ALA A 787 -22.92 3.81 -26.00
N LEU A 788 -23.09 3.29 -27.21
CA LEU A 788 -22.44 3.84 -28.42
C LEU A 788 -23.03 5.20 -28.83
N VAL A 789 -24.35 5.34 -28.80
CA VAL A 789 -25.03 6.62 -29.09
C VAL A 789 -24.60 7.67 -28.08
N TYR A 790 -24.52 7.32 -26.80
CA TYR A 790 -24.07 8.23 -25.75
C TYR A 790 -22.61 8.67 -25.97
N LEU A 791 -21.69 7.74 -26.28
CA LEU A 791 -20.30 8.07 -26.60
C LEU A 791 -20.20 8.98 -27.83
N ALA A 792 -20.87 8.64 -28.93
CA ALA A 792 -20.87 9.46 -30.13
C ALA A 792 -21.35 10.89 -29.84
N THR A 793 -22.45 11.01 -29.09
CA THR A 793 -23.02 12.30 -28.65
C THR A 793 -22.02 13.12 -27.83
N VAL A 794 -21.35 12.49 -26.86
CA VAL A 794 -20.32 13.13 -26.02
C VAL A 794 -19.17 13.68 -26.87
N PHE A 795 -18.61 12.85 -27.76
CA PHE A 795 -17.50 13.28 -28.62
C PHE A 795 -17.92 14.41 -29.57
N THR A 796 -19.16 14.37 -30.11
CA THR A 796 -19.72 15.46 -30.91
C THR A 796 -19.85 16.76 -30.09
N LEU A 797 -20.36 16.69 -28.85
CA LEU A 797 -20.52 17.88 -27.99
C LEU A 797 -19.17 18.48 -27.57
N VAL A 798 -18.15 17.65 -27.36
CA VAL A 798 -16.77 18.11 -27.08
C VAL A 798 -16.15 18.77 -28.31
N GLY A 799 -16.32 18.16 -29.49
CA GLY A 799 -15.87 18.74 -30.76
C GLY A 799 -16.55 20.09 -31.05
N ALA A 800 -17.86 20.16 -30.84
CA ALA A 800 -18.67 21.36 -31.00
C ALA A 800 -18.37 22.47 -29.97
N GLY A 801 -17.56 22.20 -28.94
CA GLY A 801 -17.24 23.18 -27.90
C GLY A 801 -18.34 23.41 -26.88
N ALA A 802 -19.37 22.56 -26.85
CA ALA A 802 -20.38 22.57 -25.79
C ALA A 802 -19.81 21.99 -24.49
N TYR A 803 -18.84 21.07 -24.57
CA TYR A 803 -18.20 20.38 -23.45
C TYR A 803 -16.66 20.52 -23.46
N THR A 804 -16.09 20.55 -22.26
CA THR A 804 -14.66 20.80 -21.98
C THR A 804 -13.71 19.60 -22.22
N GLY A 805 -14.22 18.44 -22.66
CA GLY A 805 -13.39 17.23 -22.82
C GLY A 805 -13.04 16.51 -21.51
N SER A 806 -13.82 16.72 -20.45
CA SER A 806 -13.69 16.01 -19.17
C SER A 806 -13.93 14.49 -19.27
N HIS A 807 -13.17 13.72 -18.50
CA HIS A 807 -13.35 12.27 -18.36
C HIS A 807 -14.75 11.88 -17.84
N ARG A 808 -15.45 12.82 -17.20
CA ARG A 808 -16.76 12.60 -16.60
C ARG A 808 -17.85 12.17 -17.57
N TYR A 809 -17.62 12.44 -18.85
CA TYR A 809 -18.53 12.02 -19.89
C TYR A 809 -18.48 10.52 -20.18
N LEU A 810 -17.51 9.74 -19.66
CA LEU A 810 -17.33 8.33 -20.00
C LEU A 810 -18.12 7.36 -19.09
N TYR A 811 -18.52 7.75 -17.88
CA TYR A 811 -19.07 6.81 -16.88
C TYR A 811 -20.35 6.09 -17.28
N PRO A 812 -21.34 6.72 -17.95
CA PRO A 812 -22.54 5.99 -18.37
C PRO A 812 -22.23 4.86 -19.37
N ALA A 813 -21.07 4.89 -20.04
CA ALA A 813 -20.65 3.86 -20.99
C ALA A 813 -19.72 2.78 -20.39
N LEU A 814 -18.93 3.08 -19.36
CA LEU A 814 -17.87 2.18 -18.86
C LEU A 814 -18.37 0.80 -18.36
N PRO A 815 -19.42 0.68 -17.51
CA PRO A 815 -19.93 -0.62 -17.08
C PRO A 815 -20.49 -1.45 -18.23
N SER A 816 -21.15 -0.76 -19.17
CA SER A 816 -21.67 -1.39 -20.38
C SER A 816 -20.53 -1.98 -21.18
N LEU A 817 -19.50 -1.18 -21.52
CA LEU A 817 -18.30 -1.61 -22.25
C LEU A 817 -17.55 -2.77 -21.55
N ALA A 818 -17.43 -2.76 -20.21
CA ALA A 818 -16.80 -3.84 -19.46
C ALA A 818 -17.53 -5.17 -19.60
N LEU A 819 -18.87 -5.16 -19.59
CA LEU A 819 -19.69 -6.35 -19.86
C LEU A 819 -19.52 -6.83 -21.31
N LEU A 820 -19.34 -5.92 -22.28
CA LEU A 820 -19.10 -6.28 -23.69
C LEU A 820 -17.73 -6.92 -23.91
N ALA A 821 -16.69 -6.28 -23.36
CA ALA A 821 -15.33 -6.75 -23.39
C ALA A 821 -15.23 -8.14 -22.75
N ALA A 822 -15.88 -8.35 -21.61
CA ALA A 822 -15.93 -9.64 -20.95
C ALA A 822 -16.66 -10.70 -21.78
N ALA A 823 -17.76 -10.34 -22.46
CA ALA A 823 -18.48 -11.25 -23.36
C ALA A 823 -17.62 -11.68 -24.55
N ALA A 824 -16.81 -10.78 -25.10
CA ALA A 824 -15.85 -11.05 -26.18
C ALA A 824 -14.73 -11.99 -25.71
N LEU A 825 -14.07 -11.63 -24.62
CA LEU A 825 -12.91 -12.32 -24.11
C LEU A 825 -13.25 -13.69 -23.51
N GLY A 826 -14.41 -13.85 -22.89
CA GLY A 826 -14.90 -15.15 -22.41
C GLY A 826 -15.01 -16.21 -23.51
N ARG A 827 -15.08 -15.80 -24.78
CA ARG A 827 -15.13 -16.67 -25.97
C ARG A 827 -13.75 -16.98 -26.55
N GLN A 828 -12.69 -16.29 -26.13
CA GLN A 828 -11.30 -16.47 -26.60
C GLN A 828 -10.31 -16.42 -25.41
N PRO A 829 -10.10 -17.55 -24.69
CA PRO A 829 -9.38 -17.57 -23.42
C PRO A 829 -7.88 -17.22 -23.49
N ALA A 830 -7.28 -17.23 -24.69
CA ALA A 830 -5.91 -16.76 -24.90
C ALA A 830 -5.85 -15.23 -24.97
N VAL A 831 -6.70 -14.61 -25.79
CA VAL A 831 -6.84 -13.15 -25.93
C VAL A 831 -7.31 -12.53 -24.61
N ALA A 832 -8.16 -13.23 -23.85
CA ALA A 832 -8.62 -12.80 -22.53
C ALA A 832 -7.49 -12.68 -21.51
N ARG A 833 -6.57 -13.65 -21.49
CA ARG A 833 -5.43 -13.65 -20.57
C ARG A 833 -4.44 -12.55 -20.92
N LEU A 834 -4.14 -12.38 -22.21
CA LEU A 834 -3.26 -11.32 -22.71
C LEU A 834 -3.86 -9.93 -22.46
N GLY A 835 -5.14 -9.73 -22.77
CA GLY A 835 -5.82 -8.45 -22.58
C GLY A 835 -5.97 -8.05 -21.11
N ALA A 836 -6.30 -8.99 -20.22
CA ALA A 836 -6.39 -8.72 -18.78
C ALA A 836 -5.00 -8.45 -18.16
N ALA A 837 -3.98 -9.21 -18.57
CA ALA A 837 -2.60 -9.00 -18.12
C ALA A 837 -2.04 -7.66 -18.62
N ALA A 838 -2.29 -7.30 -19.88
CA ALA A 838 -1.86 -6.02 -20.45
C ALA A 838 -2.55 -4.83 -19.77
N ALA A 839 -3.86 -4.91 -19.49
CA ALA A 839 -4.58 -3.87 -18.77
C ALA A 839 -4.04 -3.69 -17.33
N GLY A 840 -3.76 -4.78 -16.62
CA GLY A 840 -3.13 -4.74 -15.29
C GLY A 840 -1.70 -4.19 -15.32
N ALA A 841 -0.90 -4.56 -16.32
CA ALA A 841 0.47 -4.06 -16.48
C ALA A 841 0.51 -2.57 -16.84
N LEU A 842 -0.42 -2.09 -17.67
CA LEU A 842 -0.55 -0.66 -17.99
C LEU A 842 -0.86 0.17 -16.74
N LEU A 843 -1.74 -0.31 -15.86
CA LEU A 843 -2.05 0.36 -14.59
C LEU A 843 -0.80 0.48 -13.69
N ALA A 844 -0.05 -0.61 -13.55
CA ALA A 844 1.12 -0.69 -12.67
C ALA A 844 2.34 0.12 -13.18
N VAL A 845 2.59 0.10 -14.50
CA VAL A 845 3.82 0.66 -15.10
C VAL A 845 3.62 2.08 -15.64
N ALA A 846 2.51 2.35 -16.33
CA ALA A 846 2.36 3.59 -17.09
C ALA A 846 1.61 4.69 -16.33
N PHE A 847 0.75 4.29 -15.40
CA PHE A 847 -0.31 5.17 -14.93
C PHE A 847 -0.16 5.52 -13.44
N LEU A 848 0.25 4.58 -12.57
CA LEU A 848 0.45 4.86 -11.13
C LEU A 848 1.41 6.03 -10.83
N PRO A 849 2.59 6.17 -11.46
CA PRO A 849 3.48 7.31 -11.23
C PRO A 849 2.89 8.64 -11.72
N VAL A 850 2.18 8.61 -12.85
CA VAL A 850 1.46 9.77 -13.40
C VAL A 850 0.40 10.25 -12.40
N PHE A 851 -0.26 9.33 -11.71
CA PHE A 851 -1.29 9.66 -10.73
C PHE A 851 -0.75 10.24 -9.44
N PHE A 852 0.35 9.70 -8.91
CA PHE A 852 1.03 10.32 -7.77
C PHE A 852 1.48 11.74 -8.12
N ASN A 853 1.95 11.96 -9.34
CA ASN A 853 2.33 13.28 -9.82
C ASN A 853 1.12 14.24 -9.92
N PHE A 854 -0.04 13.79 -10.41
CA PHE A 854 -1.25 14.59 -10.42
C PHE A 854 -1.76 14.94 -9.01
N ALA A 855 -1.73 13.99 -8.07
CA ALA A 855 -2.11 14.24 -6.68
C ALA A 855 -1.17 15.23 -6.00
N ALA A 856 0.15 15.13 -6.24
CA ALA A 856 1.14 16.11 -5.81
C ALA A 856 0.98 17.48 -6.50
N GLY A 857 0.29 17.50 -7.65
CA GLY A 857 -0.09 18.69 -8.40
C GLY A 857 -0.99 19.67 -7.65
N ASN A 858 -1.52 19.34 -6.47
CA ASN A 858 -2.30 20.29 -5.66
C ASN A 858 -1.54 20.84 -4.45
N ASN A 859 -0.28 20.42 -4.20
CA ASN A 859 0.47 20.76 -2.98
C ASN A 859 0.60 22.28 -2.74
N GLY A 860 0.82 23.08 -3.79
CA GLY A 860 0.89 24.54 -3.68
C GLY A 860 -0.43 25.18 -3.26
N LEU A 861 -1.57 24.66 -3.74
CA LEU A 861 -2.92 25.10 -3.35
C LEU A 861 -3.25 24.68 -1.91
N ILE A 862 -2.81 23.49 -1.49
CA ILE A 862 -2.95 23.00 -0.10
C ILE A 862 -2.19 23.93 0.86
N ALA A 863 -0.94 24.25 0.53
CA ALA A 863 -0.11 25.17 1.32
C ALA A 863 -0.72 26.58 1.40
N ALA A 864 -1.26 27.10 0.28
CA ALA A 864 -1.95 28.39 0.26
C ALA A 864 -3.24 28.37 1.09
N GLY A 865 -4.00 27.26 1.06
CA GLY A 865 -5.17 27.05 1.91
C GLY A 865 -4.82 27.14 3.40
N HIS A 866 -3.80 26.41 3.84
CA HIS A 866 -3.33 26.48 5.23
C HIS A 866 -2.84 27.88 5.63
N ALA A 867 -2.13 28.58 4.74
CA ALA A 867 -1.67 29.94 4.99
C ALA A 867 -2.83 30.96 5.09
N ALA A 868 -3.96 30.68 4.43
CA ALA A 868 -5.15 31.52 4.44
C ALA A 868 -6.17 31.16 5.55
N ALA A 869 -5.82 30.25 6.47
CA ALA A 869 -6.65 29.94 7.65
C ALA A 869 -6.84 31.18 8.54
N GLY A 870 -7.96 31.26 9.27
CA GLY A 870 -8.25 32.39 10.17
C GLY A 870 -9.72 32.79 10.22
N LYS A 871 -10.02 33.94 10.84
CA LYS A 871 -11.37 34.53 10.92
C LYS A 871 -11.62 35.52 9.77
N GLY A 872 -12.89 35.77 9.45
CA GLY A 872 -13.32 36.67 8.37
C GLY A 872 -13.56 35.96 7.03
N ILE A 873 -13.90 36.72 5.99
CA ILE A 873 -14.19 36.14 4.67
C ILE A 873 -12.88 35.87 3.91
N LEU A 874 -12.77 34.66 3.35
CA LEU A 874 -11.75 34.29 2.38
C LEU A 874 -12.31 34.44 0.97
N ILE A 875 -11.63 35.24 0.14
CA ILE A 875 -11.87 35.27 -1.28
C ILE A 875 -10.91 34.31 -1.98
N THR A 876 -11.46 33.28 -2.62
CA THR A 876 -10.69 32.34 -3.44
C THR A 876 -11.57 31.73 -4.51
N ASP A 877 -11.00 31.43 -5.68
CA ASP A 877 -11.68 30.67 -6.74
C ASP A 877 -11.27 29.19 -6.74
N SER A 878 -10.36 28.78 -5.85
CA SER A 878 -9.91 27.38 -5.74
C SER A 878 -10.69 26.62 -4.64
N PRO A 879 -11.39 25.53 -4.98
CA PRO A 879 -12.04 24.68 -4.00
C PRO A 879 -11.04 23.93 -3.10
N VAL A 880 -9.79 23.74 -3.54
CA VAL A 880 -8.72 23.12 -2.72
C VAL A 880 -8.33 24.07 -1.59
N VAL A 881 -8.07 25.34 -1.92
CA VAL A 881 -7.76 26.38 -0.93
C VAL A 881 -8.90 26.54 0.06
N ALA A 882 -10.14 26.58 -0.44
CA ALA A 882 -11.35 26.60 0.40
C ALA A 882 -11.37 25.44 1.42
N TYR A 883 -11.13 24.20 0.97
CA TYR A 883 -11.09 23.03 1.86
C TYR A 883 -9.98 23.11 2.93
N TYR A 884 -8.76 23.44 2.54
CA TYR A 884 -7.61 23.43 3.45
C TYR A 884 -7.50 24.67 4.34
N SER A 885 -8.27 25.73 4.07
CA SER A 885 -8.38 26.91 4.94
C SER A 885 -9.12 26.64 6.26
N GLY A 886 -9.98 25.62 6.31
CA GLY A 886 -10.80 25.28 7.47
C GLY A 886 -11.86 26.33 7.85
N ARG A 887 -12.05 27.40 7.06
CA ARG A 887 -13.05 28.45 7.30
C ARG A 887 -14.45 27.96 6.98
N GLN A 888 -15.46 28.30 7.77
CA GLN A 888 -16.83 27.80 7.53
C GLN A 888 -17.27 28.06 6.07
N PRO A 889 -18.06 27.17 5.44
CA PRO A 889 -18.49 27.38 4.05
C PRO A 889 -19.18 28.73 3.79
N ALA A 890 -19.78 29.33 4.83
CA ALA A 890 -20.39 30.67 4.77
C ALA A 890 -19.37 31.82 4.70
N ASP A 891 -18.14 31.59 5.17
CA ASP A 891 -17.03 32.55 5.19
C ASP A 891 -16.13 32.42 3.95
N ILE A 892 -16.55 31.64 2.96
CA ILE A 892 -15.83 31.41 1.71
C ILE A 892 -16.64 32.02 0.58
N ALA A 893 -16.02 32.92 -0.17
CA ALA A 893 -16.63 33.55 -1.33
C ALA A 893 -15.69 33.47 -2.53
N GLY A 894 -16.25 33.24 -3.72
CA GLY A 894 -15.49 33.36 -4.95
C GLY A 894 -15.34 34.79 -5.43
N SER A 895 -14.41 35.00 -6.35
CA SER A 895 -14.05 36.35 -6.78
C SER A 895 -15.18 37.07 -7.52
N GLN A 896 -16.17 36.36 -8.08
CA GLN A 896 -17.29 36.96 -8.81
C GLN A 896 -18.21 37.84 -7.94
N VAL A 897 -18.12 37.72 -6.61
CA VAL A 897 -18.84 38.60 -5.69
C VAL A 897 -18.26 40.02 -5.69
N LEU A 898 -17.00 40.18 -6.12
CA LEU A 898 -16.35 41.48 -6.20
C LEU A 898 -16.97 42.37 -7.30
N PRO A 899 -17.29 43.64 -6.99
CA PRO A 899 -17.64 44.65 -7.97
C PRO A 899 -16.65 44.73 -9.14
N PRO A 900 -17.09 45.09 -10.37
CA PRO A 900 -16.24 45.10 -11.56
C PRO A 900 -15.19 46.23 -11.60
N ASP A 901 -15.13 47.07 -10.56
CA ASP A 901 -14.16 48.15 -10.40
C ASP A 901 -13.24 47.88 -9.19
N ARG A 902 -11.95 48.21 -9.31
CA ARG A 902 -10.93 47.91 -8.29
C ARG A 902 -11.17 48.66 -6.98
N GLN A 903 -11.54 49.95 -7.02
CA GLN A 903 -11.76 50.73 -5.81
C GLN A 903 -13.04 50.29 -5.11
N LEU A 904 -14.11 50.04 -5.88
CA LEU A 904 -15.35 49.47 -5.35
C LEU A 904 -15.15 48.07 -4.79
N ALA A 905 -14.27 47.26 -5.39
CA ALA A 905 -13.93 45.95 -4.85
C ALA A 905 -13.20 46.04 -3.52
N VAL A 906 -12.22 46.94 -3.39
CA VAL A 906 -11.50 47.17 -2.12
C VAL A 906 -12.43 47.69 -1.03
N SER A 907 -13.31 48.65 -1.32
CA SER A 907 -14.27 49.15 -0.34
C SER A 907 -15.30 48.08 0.05
N TRP A 908 -15.75 47.27 -0.91
CA TRP A 908 -16.63 46.14 -0.65
C TRP A 908 -15.96 45.09 0.25
N MET A 909 -14.70 44.74 -0.03
CA MET A 909 -13.94 43.80 0.79
C MET A 909 -13.77 44.28 2.23
N SER A 910 -13.50 45.58 2.42
CA SER A 910 -13.42 46.20 3.74
C SER A 910 -14.77 46.18 4.47
N ALA A 911 -15.87 46.52 3.79
CA ALA A 911 -17.20 46.54 4.37
C ALA A 911 -17.75 45.15 4.74
N ASN A 912 -17.27 44.09 4.08
CA ASN A 912 -17.73 42.71 4.29
C ASN A 912 -16.76 41.87 5.14
N GLY A 913 -15.74 42.48 5.76
CA GLY A 913 -14.84 41.76 6.67
C GLY A 913 -13.99 40.68 5.97
N VAL A 914 -13.58 40.93 4.73
CA VAL A 914 -12.61 40.07 4.03
C VAL A 914 -11.27 40.18 4.74
N ASN A 915 -10.59 39.06 4.91
CA ASN A 915 -9.32 39.00 5.63
C ASN A 915 -8.19 38.38 4.80
N ALA A 916 -8.54 37.50 3.87
CA ALA A 916 -7.57 36.83 2.99
C ALA A 916 -8.09 36.76 1.56
N LEU A 917 -7.16 36.87 0.61
CA LEU A 917 -7.38 36.73 -0.82
C LEU A 917 -6.35 35.75 -1.37
N VAL A 918 -6.81 34.63 -1.94
CA VAL A 918 -5.94 33.66 -2.62
C VAL A 918 -6.30 33.61 -4.09
N LEU A 919 -5.34 33.98 -4.94
CA LEU A 919 -5.47 34.09 -6.38
C LEU A 919 -4.80 32.89 -7.05
N GLU A 920 -5.53 32.24 -7.93
CA GLU A 920 -4.93 31.46 -9.00
C GLU A 920 -4.72 32.41 -10.17
N GLY A 921 -3.51 32.47 -10.77
CA GLY A 921 -3.18 33.35 -11.91
C GLY A 921 -3.89 32.98 -13.21
N ILE A 922 -5.20 32.75 -13.13
CA ILE A 922 -6.14 32.37 -14.15
C ILE A 922 -6.85 33.66 -14.60
N SER A 923 -6.57 34.06 -15.83
CA SER A 923 -6.87 35.40 -16.38
C SER A 923 -8.36 35.74 -16.57
N TYR A 924 -9.29 34.86 -16.22
CA TYR A 924 -10.74 35.15 -16.28
C TYR A 924 -11.41 35.19 -14.91
N TYR A 925 -10.69 34.88 -13.83
CA TYR A 925 -11.18 35.10 -12.49
C TYR A 925 -11.24 36.59 -12.19
N ARG A 926 -12.31 37.01 -11.51
CA ARG A 926 -12.61 38.42 -11.27
C ARG A 926 -11.48 39.08 -10.48
N ALA A 927 -10.95 38.39 -9.48
CA ALA A 927 -9.86 38.88 -8.64
C ALA A 927 -8.56 39.05 -9.44
N THR A 928 -8.23 38.10 -10.33
CA THR A 928 -7.05 38.19 -11.21
C THR A 928 -7.13 39.38 -12.18
N LEU A 929 -8.33 39.70 -12.67
CA LEU A 929 -8.56 40.86 -13.53
C LEU A 929 -8.50 42.19 -12.78
N LEU A 930 -9.03 42.24 -11.55
CA LEU A 930 -9.06 43.46 -10.72
C LEU A 930 -7.69 43.79 -10.10
N PHE A 931 -6.88 42.76 -9.82
CA PHE A 931 -5.59 42.87 -9.13
C PHE A 931 -4.43 42.25 -9.95
N PRO A 932 -4.09 42.83 -11.12
CA PRO A 932 -3.03 42.30 -11.99
C PRO A 932 -1.63 42.36 -11.35
N ASP A 933 -1.42 43.30 -10.44
CA ASP A 933 -0.24 43.43 -9.59
C ASP A 933 -0.10 42.23 -8.65
N LEU A 934 -1.16 41.86 -7.92
CA LEU A 934 -1.18 40.67 -7.07
C LEU A 934 -1.01 39.39 -7.89
N ALA A 935 -1.65 39.30 -9.06
CA ALA A 935 -1.50 38.17 -9.99
C ALA A 935 -0.08 38.03 -10.60
N SER A 936 0.77 39.06 -10.47
CA SER A 936 2.19 39.04 -10.84
C SER A 936 3.13 38.71 -9.67
N GLY A 937 2.58 38.44 -8.48
CA GLY A 937 3.32 38.18 -7.25
C GLY A 937 3.78 39.45 -6.52
N ARG A 938 3.41 40.65 -6.98
CA ARG A 938 3.77 41.92 -6.33
C ARG A 938 2.67 42.30 -5.34
N ALA A 939 2.99 42.36 -4.06
CA ALA A 939 2.06 42.89 -3.07
C ALA A 939 1.89 44.40 -3.25
N SER A 940 0.67 44.88 -3.07
CA SER A 940 0.28 46.28 -3.21
C SER A 940 -0.71 46.60 -2.09
N LEU A 941 -0.61 47.76 -1.44
CA LEU A 941 -1.58 48.15 -0.41
C LEU A 941 -3.03 48.11 -0.96
N PRO A 942 -4.02 47.64 -0.17
CA PRO A 942 -3.95 47.21 1.25
C PRO A 942 -3.66 45.70 1.44
N PHE A 943 -2.96 45.04 0.50
CA PHE A 943 -2.66 43.62 0.54
C PHE A 943 -1.20 43.33 0.95
N ALA A 944 -1.01 42.44 1.91
CA ALA A 944 0.30 41.91 2.32
C ALA A 944 0.45 40.44 1.91
N ARG A 945 1.67 39.96 1.61
CA ARG A 945 1.88 38.55 1.26
C ARG A 945 1.61 37.66 2.48
N LEU A 946 0.92 36.55 2.28
CA LEU A 946 0.84 35.47 3.26
C LEU A 946 1.92 34.45 2.92
N GLY A 947 3.04 34.45 3.66
CA GLY A 947 4.13 33.50 3.51
C GLY A 947 4.99 33.61 2.24
N GLU A 948 5.93 32.67 2.07
CA GLU A 948 6.86 32.66 0.94
C GLU A 948 6.24 32.10 -0.34
N GLN A 949 6.35 32.88 -1.41
CA GLN A 949 5.75 32.56 -2.71
C GLN A 949 6.28 31.27 -3.37
N ALA A 950 7.48 30.81 -2.98
CA ALA A 950 8.05 29.55 -3.46
C ALA A 950 7.25 28.33 -2.98
N HIS A 951 6.59 28.42 -1.81
CA HIS A 951 5.83 27.32 -1.21
C HIS A 951 4.46 27.09 -1.85
N TYR A 952 3.95 28.06 -2.61
CA TYR A 952 2.63 27.98 -3.27
C TYR A 952 2.72 27.53 -4.74
N GLN A 953 3.91 27.20 -5.24
CA GLN A 953 4.10 26.80 -6.63
C GLN A 953 3.47 25.44 -6.91
N VAL A 954 2.84 25.33 -8.08
CA VAL A 954 2.12 24.13 -8.53
C VAL A 954 2.90 23.43 -9.66
N PRO A 955 3.12 22.10 -9.61
CA PRO A 955 3.67 21.34 -10.73
C PRO A 955 2.84 21.57 -12.01
N GLY A 956 3.47 22.11 -13.06
CA GLY A 956 2.78 22.48 -14.31
C GLY A 956 2.56 23.98 -14.52
N GLY A 957 3.04 24.84 -13.60
CA GLY A 957 3.17 26.28 -13.85
C GLY A 957 1.91 27.12 -13.62
N LYS A 958 0.92 26.62 -12.87
CA LYS A 958 -0.16 27.47 -12.34
C LYS A 958 0.40 28.31 -11.19
N PRO A 959 0.49 29.64 -11.33
CA PRO A 959 0.97 30.47 -10.24
C PRO A 959 -0.18 30.72 -9.24
N VAL A 960 0.06 30.42 -7.97
CA VAL A 960 -0.90 30.62 -6.87
C VAL A 960 -0.33 31.64 -5.91
N PHE A 961 -1.08 32.67 -5.55
CA PHE A 961 -0.63 33.75 -4.69
C PHE A 961 -1.59 33.93 -3.51
N ALA A 962 -1.07 34.05 -2.30
CA ALA A 962 -1.87 34.24 -1.09
C ALA A 962 -1.56 35.61 -0.47
N TYR A 963 -2.62 36.35 -0.14
CA TYR A 963 -2.52 37.70 0.43
C TYR A 963 -3.46 37.88 1.61
N ARG A 964 -3.01 38.64 2.60
CA ARG A 964 -3.84 39.18 3.69
C ARG A 964 -4.40 40.52 3.22
N PHE A 965 -5.68 40.77 3.47
CA PHE A 965 -6.36 42.01 3.14
C PHE A 965 -6.65 42.81 4.41
N GLY A 966 -6.30 44.09 4.39
CA GLY A 966 -6.44 45.00 5.52
C GLY A 966 -5.06 45.40 6.07
N SER A 967 -4.94 46.68 6.46
CA SER A 967 -3.77 47.24 7.10
C SER A 967 -4.13 47.67 8.52
N GLU A 968 -3.86 46.80 9.48
CA GLU A 968 -3.51 47.27 10.82
C GLU A 968 -2.18 46.61 11.20
N LEU A 969 -1.12 46.95 10.47
CA LEU A 969 0.10 47.33 11.18
C LEU A 969 -0.19 48.75 11.63
N GLN A 970 -0.68 48.94 12.87
CA GLN A 970 -0.84 50.29 13.40
C GLN A 970 0.58 50.85 13.57
N THR A 971 1.09 51.55 12.55
CA THR A 971 2.45 52.09 12.50
C THR A 971 2.40 53.61 12.51
N GLN A 972 3.16 54.25 13.38
CA GLN A 972 3.25 55.70 13.52
C GLN A 972 4.71 56.16 13.52
N SER A 973 5.05 57.13 12.66
CA SER A 973 6.40 57.69 12.61
C SER A 973 6.71 58.52 13.86
N ILE A 974 7.89 58.27 14.45
CA ILE A 974 8.45 59.08 15.55
C ILE A 974 9.31 60.19 14.94
N TYR A 975 10.27 59.83 14.08
CA TYR A 975 11.08 60.75 13.28
C TYR A 975 11.48 60.11 11.95
N PRO A 976 12.03 60.84 10.96
CA PRO A 976 12.30 60.30 9.63
C PRO A 976 13.13 59.01 9.68
N GLY A 977 12.58 57.93 9.13
CA GLY A 977 13.21 56.61 9.10
C GLY A 977 12.99 55.73 10.33
N VAL A 978 12.29 56.21 11.37
CA VAL A 978 11.93 55.41 12.56
C VAL A 978 10.45 55.58 12.91
N ALA A 979 9.75 54.47 13.08
CA ALA A 979 8.36 54.39 13.47
C ALA A 979 8.15 53.43 14.64
N ALA A 980 7.04 53.57 15.36
CA ALA A 980 6.55 52.56 16.28
C ALA A 980 5.43 51.75 15.61
N CYS A 981 5.31 50.46 15.89
CA CYS A 981 4.20 49.63 15.43
C CYS A 981 3.72 48.64 16.53
N ILE A 982 2.46 48.17 16.43
CA ILE A 982 1.85 47.30 17.46
C ILE A 982 1.35 45.93 16.96
N GLU A 983 1.44 45.64 15.65
CA GLU A 983 1.01 44.37 15.02
C GLU A 983 1.89 43.94 13.83
N GLY A 984 3.20 43.77 14.09
CA GLY A 984 4.32 43.38 13.20
C GLY A 984 4.34 41.96 12.63
N ASP A 985 5.15 41.70 11.60
CA ASP A 985 5.62 40.35 11.24
C ASP A 985 6.76 39.96 12.19
N PHE A 986 6.40 39.67 13.44
CA PHE A 986 7.35 39.29 14.48
C PHE A 986 8.03 37.98 14.07
N GLY A 987 9.33 38.03 13.79
CA GLY A 987 10.10 36.93 13.18
C GLY A 987 10.08 35.58 13.91
N ALA A 988 10.82 34.60 13.41
CA ALA A 988 10.95 33.29 14.05
C ALA A 988 11.87 33.34 15.27
N GLY A 989 11.42 32.79 16.41
CA GLY A 989 12.19 32.77 17.66
C GLY A 989 11.48 32.21 18.90
N LYS A 990 12.14 32.18 20.06
CA LYS A 990 11.58 31.52 21.28
C LYS A 990 10.35 32.22 21.86
N THR A 991 10.31 33.55 21.83
CA THR A 991 9.17 34.34 22.30
C THR A 991 8.17 34.66 21.18
N ALA A 992 8.31 34.05 19.99
CA ALA A 992 7.39 34.26 18.87
C ALA A 992 5.96 33.82 19.20
N LEU A 993 5.79 32.92 20.17
CA LEU A 993 4.49 32.48 20.67
C LEU A 993 3.83 33.50 21.62
N LEU A 994 4.56 34.49 22.15
CA LEU A 994 4.03 35.46 23.12
C LEU A 994 3.49 36.73 22.45
N ALA A 995 2.49 37.34 23.07
CA ALA A 995 1.96 38.63 22.65
C ALA A 995 2.98 39.75 22.88
N LYS A 996 3.29 40.51 21.83
CA LYS A 996 4.24 41.62 21.87
C LYS A 996 3.57 42.95 22.24
N GLY A 997 4.36 43.88 22.78
CA GLY A 997 4.01 45.29 22.99
C GLY A 997 4.30 46.15 21.76
N ALA A 998 4.43 47.47 21.96
CA ALA A 998 4.84 48.38 20.88
C ALA A 998 6.33 48.16 20.52
N VAL A 999 6.66 48.06 19.24
CA VAL A 999 8.05 47.84 18.77
C VAL A 999 8.50 48.95 17.84
N LEU A 1000 9.81 49.11 17.65
CA LEU A 1000 10.37 50.06 16.69
C LEU A 1000 10.56 49.42 15.31
N GLU A 1001 10.20 50.16 14.28
CA GLU A 1001 10.47 49.88 12.87
C GLU A 1001 11.46 50.91 12.35
N VAL A 1002 12.63 50.46 11.88
CA VAL A 1002 13.70 51.31 11.37
C VAL A 1002 13.87 51.07 9.87
N ALA A 1003 13.64 52.10 9.07
CA ALA A 1003 13.76 52.06 7.61
C ALA A 1003 13.00 50.90 6.94
N GLY A 1004 11.84 50.52 7.46
CA GLY A 1004 11.03 49.41 6.95
C GLY A 1004 11.41 48.03 7.50
N VAL A 1005 12.37 47.97 8.42
CA VAL A 1005 12.81 46.74 9.09
C VAL A 1005 12.39 46.81 10.55
N GLU A 1006 11.61 45.83 11.01
CA GLU A 1006 11.29 45.71 12.43
C GLU A 1006 12.57 45.44 13.22
N ALA A 1007 12.80 46.22 14.28
CA ALA A 1007 13.89 46.00 15.22
C ALA A 1007 13.64 44.76 16.13
N ALA A 1008 12.48 44.12 15.98
CA ALA A 1008 12.02 43.00 16.78
C ALA A 1008 12.22 41.65 16.06
N GLY A 1009 13.41 41.07 16.21
CA GLY A 1009 13.70 39.71 15.77
C GLY A 1009 13.38 38.62 16.80
N GLU A 1010 13.45 38.91 18.11
CA GLU A 1010 13.08 37.99 19.24
C GLU A 1010 12.76 38.73 20.57
N GLY A 1011 12.42 40.03 20.56
CA GLY A 1011 12.13 40.82 21.77
C GLY A 1011 10.64 40.92 22.15
N MET A 1012 10.33 41.41 23.35
CA MET A 1012 8.94 41.54 23.84
C MET A 1012 8.27 42.86 23.42
N GLY A 1013 9.05 43.85 23.00
CA GLY A 1013 8.57 45.21 22.77
C GLY A 1013 8.40 46.00 24.08
N PHE A 1014 7.82 47.19 23.98
CA PHE A 1014 7.65 48.11 25.10
C PHE A 1014 6.38 47.81 25.89
N GLY A 1015 6.46 47.98 27.22
CA GLY A 1015 5.32 47.93 28.12
C GLY A 1015 4.63 46.57 28.28
N VAL A 1016 5.30 45.44 28.02
CA VAL A 1016 4.63 44.12 28.14
C VAL A 1016 4.57 43.68 29.60
N PRO A 1017 3.37 43.38 30.15
CA PRO A 1017 3.23 42.97 31.54
C PRO A 1017 3.44 41.47 31.72
N ILE A 1018 4.15 41.09 32.79
CA ILE A 1018 4.33 39.70 33.27
C ILE A 1018 4.07 39.64 34.78
N VAL A 1019 3.62 38.51 35.29
CA VAL A 1019 3.25 38.37 36.71
C VAL A 1019 3.86 37.11 37.31
N HIS A 1020 4.49 37.24 38.48
CA HIS A 1020 5.10 36.13 39.20
C HIS A 1020 4.17 35.59 40.29
N TYR A 1021 3.83 34.31 40.18
CA TYR A 1021 3.08 33.55 41.17
C TYR A 1021 3.99 32.52 41.85
N ALA A 1022 3.48 31.84 42.88
CA ALA A 1022 4.23 30.81 43.60
C ALA A 1022 4.72 29.64 42.72
N ASP A 1023 4.07 29.40 41.59
CA ASP A 1023 4.37 28.35 40.61
C ASP A 1023 5.13 28.84 39.36
N GLY A 1024 5.52 30.13 39.31
CA GLY A 1024 6.39 30.68 38.27
C GLY A 1024 5.87 31.96 37.61
N TRP A 1025 6.55 32.36 36.54
CA TRP A 1025 6.16 33.53 35.72
C TRP A 1025 5.03 33.17 34.76
N VAL A 1026 4.05 34.07 34.67
CA VAL A 1026 2.94 34.00 33.73
C VAL A 1026 3.09 35.12 32.71
N PHE A 1027 3.03 34.74 31.44
CA PHE A 1027 3.24 35.58 30.28
C PHE A 1027 1.95 35.73 29.48
N PRO A 1028 1.81 36.80 28.70
CA PRO A 1028 0.70 36.93 27.79
C PRO A 1028 0.99 36.25 26.44
N ARG A 1029 0.13 35.31 26.04
CA ARG A 1029 0.13 34.76 24.67
C ARG A 1029 -0.90 35.44 23.80
N THR A 1030 -2.06 35.80 24.36
CA THR A 1030 -3.11 36.50 23.64
C THR A 1030 -3.24 37.95 24.09
N ALA A 1031 -3.52 38.83 23.14
CA ALA A 1031 -3.81 40.23 23.40
C ALA A 1031 -4.83 40.76 22.38
N SER A 1032 -5.61 41.76 22.79
CA SER A 1032 -6.51 42.49 21.90
C SER A 1032 -6.14 43.95 21.84
N THR A 1033 -5.95 44.48 20.63
CA THR A 1033 -5.65 45.90 20.38
C THR A 1033 -6.91 46.66 20.01
N THR A 1034 -7.04 47.90 20.48
CA THR A 1034 -8.03 48.87 20.04
C THR A 1034 -7.30 50.16 19.69
N ASP A 1035 -7.42 50.59 18.43
CA ASP A 1035 -6.96 51.92 18.02
C ASP A 1035 -7.91 52.99 18.60
N VAL A 1036 -7.37 53.90 19.40
CA VAL A 1036 -8.10 55.05 19.97
C VAL A 1036 -7.42 56.38 19.59
N SER A 1037 -6.65 56.36 18.49
CA SER A 1037 -5.93 57.52 17.97
C SER A 1037 -6.87 58.70 17.63
N THR A 1038 -6.36 59.91 17.82
CA THR A 1038 -7.02 61.16 17.42
C THR A 1038 -6.26 61.82 16.28
N ALA A 1039 -6.80 62.88 15.67
CA ALA A 1039 -6.15 63.60 14.57
C ALA A 1039 -4.76 64.19 14.95
N THR A 1040 -4.45 64.29 16.24
CA THR A 1040 -3.23 64.91 16.77
C THR A 1040 -2.34 63.97 17.57
N SER A 1041 -2.80 62.76 17.88
CA SER A 1041 -2.04 61.79 18.69
C SER A 1041 -2.39 60.35 18.30
N THR A 1042 -1.37 59.52 18.14
CA THR A 1042 -1.57 58.08 17.93
C THR A 1042 -1.65 57.40 19.28
N ILE A 1043 -2.75 56.70 19.54
CA ILE A 1043 -3.00 56.05 20.83
C ILE A 1043 -3.53 54.64 20.58
N TRP A 1044 -2.81 53.64 21.08
CA TRP A 1044 -3.19 52.23 20.99
C TRP A 1044 -3.44 51.67 22.37
N ARG A 1045 -4.63 51.13 22.58
CA ARG A 1045 -4.99 50.45 23.82
C ARG A 1045 -4.93 48.95 23.61
N ARG A 1046 -4.11 48.26 24.40
CA ARG A 1046 -3.91 46.82 24.30
C ARG A 1046 -4.23 46.14 25.61
N VAL A 1047 -5.06 45.10 25.58
CA VAL A 1047 -5.37 44.27 26.75
C VAL A 1047 -4.63 42.96 26.60
N PHE A 1048 -3.74 42.66 27.55
CA PHE A 1048 -2.96 41.43 27.61
C PHE A 1048 -3.66 40.40 28.51
N GLU A 1049 -3.86 39.20 28.00
CA GLU A 1049 -4.36 38.04 28.76
C GLU A 1049 -3.19 37.24 29.30
N LEU A 1050 -3.17 36.95 30.60
CA LEU A 1050 -2.11 36.16 31.23
C LEU A 1050 -2.39 34.65 31.08
N ASP A 1051 -2.33 34.16 29.83
CA ASP A 1051 -2.78 32.82 29.41
C ASP A 1051 -1.65 31.84 29.04
N GLU A 1052 -0.41 32.12 29.42
CA GLU A 1052 0.75 31.26 29.16
C GLU A 1052 1.64 31.14 30.41
N SER A 1053 1.97 29.92 30.84
CA SER A 1053 2.97 29.70 31.89
C SER A 1053 4.36 29.54 31.27
N GLY A 1054 5.38 30.20 31.82
CA GLY A 1054 6.79 29.95 31.51
C GLY A 1054 7.55 29.58 32.77
N GLY A 1055 8.28 28.46 32.76
CA GLY A 1055 9.09 28.11 33.93
C GLY A 1055 9.63 26.70 34.10
N ASN A 1056 9.31 25.73 33.23
CA ASN A 1056 9.89 24.39 33.38
C ASN A 1056 11.02 24.16 32.37
N ALA A 1057 12.26 24.13 32.88
CA ALA A 1057 13.41 23.66 32.12
C ALA A 1057 13.16 22.21 31.66
N SER A 1058 12.90 22.02 30.37
CA SER A 1058 12.83 20.67 29.79
C SER A 1058 14.20 19.98 29.95
N PRO A 1059 14.27 18.62 30.04
CA PRO A 1059 15.53 17.91 30.11
C PRO A 1059 16.31 18.14 28.80
N GLY A 1060 17.20 19.12 28.81
CA GLY A 1060 17.78 19.73 27.61
C GLY A 1060 18.03 21.23 27.74
N GLY A 1061 17.57 21.86 28.82
CA GLY A 1061 17.87 23.25 29.17
C GLY A 1061 16.90 24.27 28.59
N GLY A 1062 15.93 23.89 27.75
CA GLY A 1062 14.90 24.73 27.09
C GLY A 1062 13.93 25.48 28.03
N PHE A 1063 13.66 26.78 27.81
CA PHE A 1063 12.45 27.46 28.32
C PHE A 1063 11.26 27.00 27.47
N ASP A 1064 10.22 26.45 28.10
CA ASP A 1064 9.01 25.96 27.43
C ASP A 1064 7.82 26.83 27.84
N PHE A 1065 7.06 27.29 26.85
CA PHE A 1065 5.83 28.06 27.04
C PHE A 1065 4.64 27.11 26.88
N GLY A 1066 3.81 27.03 27.92
CA GLY A 1066 2.64 26.17 27.95
C GLY A 1066 1.35 26.98 28.17
N PRO A 1067 0.30 26.78 27.37
CA PRO A 1067 -0.95 27.52 27.52
C PRO A 1067 -1.67 27.12 28.82
N ILE A 1068 -2.17 28.12 29.54
CA ILE A 1068 -2.95 27.97 30.77
C ILE A 1068 -4.25 28.79 30.68
N PRO A 1069 -5.27 28.51 31.51
CA PRO A 1069 -6.38 29.45 31.70
C PRO A 1069 -5.84 30.82 32.15
N SER A 1070 -6.36 31.89 31.55
CA SER A 1070 -5.93 33.26 31.86
C SER A 1070 -6.04 33.56 33.36
N ARG A 1071 -4.94 34.02 33.98
CA ARG A 1071 -4.88 34.41 35.41
C ARG A 1071 -5.16 35.89 35.65
N GLY A 1072 -5.57 36.62 34.62
CA GLY A 1072 -5.90 38.03 34.73
C GLY A 1072 -5.63 38.81 33.45
N GLN A 1073 -6.04 40.07 33.47
CA GLN A 1073 -5.98 41.00 32.37
C GLN A 1073 -5.29 42.29 32.81
N ILE A 1074 -4.30 42.72 32.03
CA ILE A 1074 -3.61 44.00 32.22
C ILE A 1074 -3.76 44.82 30.93
N GLU A 1075 -4.28 46.04 31.07
CA GLU A 1075 -4.39 47.00 29.99
C GLU A 1075 -3.11 47.84 29.90
N VAL A 1076 -2.59 48.01 28.70
CA VAL A 1076 -1.46 48.89 28.40
C VAL A 1076 -1.89 49.83 27.28
N THR A 1077 -1.78 51.13 27.53
CA THR A 1077 -2.04 52.17 26.52
C THR A 1077 -0.71 52.76 26.07
N TYR A 1078 -0.46 52.72 24.77
CA TYR A 1078 0.69 53.30 24.10
C TYR A 1078 0.26 54.60 23.43
N THR A 1079 0.92 55.72 23.74
CA THR A 1079 0.76 56.96 22.98
C THR A 1079 2.07 57.27 22.29
N VAL A 1080 2.04 57.36 20.96
CA VAL A 1080 3.23 57.66 20.15
C VAL A 1080 3.15 59.11 19.70
N ASP A 1081 4.20 59.86 20.01
CA ASP A 1081 4.38 61.23 19.56
C ASP A 1081 5.74 61.40 18.86
N GLY A 1082 6.00 62.58 18.28
CA GLY A 1082 7.22 62.87 17.52
C GLY A 1082 8.52 62.87 18.35
N THR A 1083 8.46 62.48 19.62
CA THR A 1083 9.58 62.46 20.56
C THR A 1083 9.79 61.11 21.26
N GLY A 1084 8.76 60.25 21.33
CA GLY A 1084 8.87 58.96 21.99
C GLY A 1084 7.56 58.17 22.09
N ILE A 1085 7.54 57.22 23.04
CA ILE A 1085 6.40 56.33 23.33
C ILE A 1085 6.04 56.47 24.80
N TRP A 1086 4.84 56.98 25.09
CA TRP A 1086 4.28 57.02 26.42
C TRP A 1086 3.52 55.73 26.73
N VAL A 1087 3.87 55.05 27.82
CA VAL A 1087 3.28 53.77 28.23
C VAL A 1087 2.49 53.97 29.52
N VAL A 1088 1.22 53.57 29.51
CA VAL A 1088 0.34 53.57 30.69
C VAL A 1088 -0.15 52.15 30.94
N VAL A 1089 0.23 51.56 32.08
CA VAL A 1089 -0.16 50.21 32.50
C VAL A 1089 -1.24 50.30 33.57
N ARG A 1090 -2.32 49.54 33.42
CA ARG A 1090 -3.44 49.47 34.36
C ARG A 1090 -3.86 48.02 34.56
N VAL A 1091 -3.93 47.59 35.81
CA VAL A 1091 -4.46 46.26 36.15
C VAL A 1091 -5.99 46.28 36.02
N LEU A 1092 -6.55 45.42 35.17
CA LEU A 1092 -8.00 45.23 35.08
C LEU A 1092 -8.47 44.14 36.04
N SER A 1093 -7.78 43.00 36.04
CA SER A 1093 -8.02 41.90 36.97
C SER A 1093 -6.75 41.05 37.12
N LEU A 1094 -6.46 40.59 38.33
CA LEU A 1094 -5.41 39.61 38.60
C LEU A 1094 -5.90 38.61 39.64
N GLU A 1095 -5.54 37.35 39.47
CA GLU A 1095 -5.74 36.33 40.48
C GLU A 1095 -4.97 36.67 41.77
N PRO A 1096 -5.56 36.48 42.97
CA PRO A 1096 -4.86 36.73 44.22
C PRO A 1096 -3.61 35.84 44.37
N GLY A 1097 -2.57 36.35 45.04
CA GLY A 1097 -1.39 35.55 45.42
C GLY A 1097 -0.15 35.73 44.55
N PHE A 1098 -0.11 36.73 43.68
CA PHE A 1098 1.12 37.15 43.01
C PHE A 1098 2.07 37.87 43.98
N THR A 1099 3.38 37.74 43.75
CA THR A 1099 4.41 38.39 44.56
C THR A 1099 5.00 39.63 43.90
N GLU A 1100 4.99 39.66 42.56
CA GLU A 1100 5.69 40.65 41.75
C GLU A 1100 4.99 40.83 40.39
N VAL A 1101 4.98 42.06 39.89
CA VAL A 1101 4.55 42.40 38.52
C VAL A 1101 5.75 43.01 37.79
N GLY A 1102 6.11 42.42 36.66
CA GLY A 1102 7.14 42.92 35.76
C GLY A 1102 6.52 43.69 34.58
N VAL A 1103 7.17 44.78 34.16
CA VAL A 1103 6.85 45.49 32.92
C VAL A 1103 8.11 45.56 32.04
N LEU A 1104 8.10 44.79 30.96
CA LEU A 1104 9.23 44.62 30.05
C LEU A 1104 9.27 45.75 29.02
N ASN A 1105 10.43 46.38 28.85
CA ASN A 1105 10.67 47.43 27.87
C ASN A 1105 11.85 47.07 26.97
N GLU A 1106 11.53 46.29 25.93
CA GLU A 1106 12.45 45.69 24.95
C GLU A 1106 13.34 44.58 25.52
N GLN A 1107 13.49 43.50 24.74
CA GLN A 1107 14.30 42.32 25.07
C GLN A 1107 14.90 41.72 23.79
N SER A 1108 15.61 42.53 23.00
CA SER A 1108 16.18 42.10 21.72
C SER A 1108 17.71 42.07 21.79
N ALA A 1109 18.33 41.16 21.03
CA ALA A 1109 19.78 41.13 20.86
C ALA A 1109 20.32 42.35 20.07
N ALA A 1110 19.43 43.11 19.40
CA ALA A 1110 19.80 44.26 18.59
C ALA A 1110 20.31 45.46 19.43
N PHE A 1111 19.94 45.54 20.70
CA PHE A 1111 20.29 46.63 21.61
C PHE A 1111 21.44 46.24 22.55
N ASP A 1112 22.69 46.38 22.10
CA ASP A 1112 23.87 45.79 22.76
C ASP A 1112 24.77 46.79 23.52
N ASP A 1113 24.32 48.03 23.69
CA ASP A 1113 25.02 49.12 24.38
C ASP A 1113 24.11 49.70 25.48
N PHE A 1114 24.50 49.52 26.76
CA PHE A 1114 23.78 49.97 27.95
C PHE A 1114 24.52 51.09 28.67
N ALA A 1115 23.79 52.14 29.05
CA ALA A 1115 24.30 53.22 29.89
C ALA A 1115 23.25 53.64 30.92
N ALA A 1116 23.71 54.02 32.11
CA ALA A 1116 22.88 54.56 33.17
C ALA A 1116 23.52 55.84 33.71
N ASP A 1117 22.71 56.76 34.25
CA ASP A 1117 23.21 58.05 34.76
C ASP A 1117 24.36 57.86 35.76
N ASN A 1118 25.47 58.58 35.56
CA ASN A 1118 26.74 58.47 36.30
C ASN A 1118 27.40 57.07 36.35
N SER A 1119 27.10 56.18 35.39
CA SER A 1119 27.72 54.84 35.26
C SER A 1119 28.49 54.68 33.93
N PRO A 1120 29.56 53.87 33.88
CA PRO A 1120 30.26 53.59 32.63
C PRO A 1120 29.37 52.80 31.66
N THR A 1121 29.48 53.10 30.36
CA THR A 1121 28.77 52.36 29.30
C THR A 1121 29.27 50.93 29.20
N LEU A 1122 28.34 49.97 29.18
CA LEU A 1122 28.60 48.54 29.04
C LEU A 1122 28.26 48.08 27.61
N VAL A 1123 29.18 47.36 26.97
CA VAL A 1123 29.02 46.85 25.59
C VAL A 1123 29.52 45.41 25.51
N GLY A 1124 28.90 44.57 24.68
CA GLY A 1124 29.38 43.21 24.39
C GLY A 1124 29.35 42.29 25.62
N HIS A 1125 30.48 41.64 25.95
CA HIS A 1125 30.57 40.74 27.11
C HIS A 1125 30.62 41.47 28.47
N ASN A 1126 30.81 42.80 28.48
CA ASN A 1126 30.71 43.61 29.70
C ASN A 1126 29.24 43.90 30.09
N PHE A 1127 28.30 43.56 29.20
CA PHE A 1127 26.87 43.61 29.44
C PHE A 1127 26.50 42.42 30.34
N GLY A 1128 26.56 42.63 31.66
CA GLY A 1128 26.37 41.59 32.67
C GLY A 1128 24.92 41.13 32.85
N SER A 1129 24.70 40.19 33.78
CA SER A 1129 23.37 39.73 34.21
C SER A 1129 22.50 40.88 34.72
N TRP A 1130 21.17 40.75 34.62
CA TRP A 1130 20.19 41.71 35.13
C TRP A 1130 20.58 42.30 36.50
N VAL A 1131 20.85 43.61 36.54
CA VAL A 1131 21.24 44.35 37.75
C VAL A 1131 20.30 45.52 38.01
N PRO A 1132 20.06 45.88 39.28
CA PRO A 1132 19.26 47.05 39.62
C PRO A 1132 19.94 48.34 39.15
N VAL A 1133 19.22 49.15 38.38
CA VAL A 1133 19.62 50.50 38.01
C VAL A 1133 19.37 51.42 39.20
N THR A 1134 20.44 52.02 39.74
CA THR A 1134 20.39 52.91 40.92
C THR A 1134 20.27 54.40 40.55
N SER A 1135 20.30 54.72 39.26
CA SER A 1135 20.40 56.08 38.76
C SER A 1135 19.05 56.58 38.21
N SER A 1136 19.00 57.85 37.80
CA SER A 1136 17.73 58.52 37.44
C SER A 1136 17.10 58.04 36.12
N TRP A 1137 17.89 57.42 35.24
CA TRP A 1137 17.46 56.87 33.96
C TRP A 1137 18.43 55.77 33.48
N ALA A 1138 17.97 54.94 32.52
CA ALA A 1138 18.81 54.01 31.76
C ALA A 1138 18.55 54.11 30.24
N ARG A 1139 19.55 53.78 29.42
CA ARG A 1139 19.45 53.65 27.95
C ARG A 1139 19.90 52.32 27.43
N LEU A 1140 19.23 51.93 26.35
CA LEU A 1140 19.72 50.98 25.37
C LEU A 1140 19.93 51.61 23.97
N GLN A 1141 21.03 51.26 23.32
CA GLN A 1141 21.40 51.71 21.98
C GLN A 1141 21.66 50.52 21.04
N ALA A 1142 21.12 50.59 19.82
CA ALA A 1142 21.36 49.65 18.73
C ALA A 1142 22.19 50.35 17.63
N LYS A 1143 23.53 50.19 17.65
CA LYS A 1143 24.42 50.83 16.66
C LYS A 1143 24.16 50.36 15.24
N SER A 1144 23.82 49.07 15.07
CA SER A 1144 23.49 48.47 13.77
C SER A 1144 22.25 49.07 13.12
N LEU A 1145 21.28 49.51 13.93
CA LEU A 1145 20.02 50.10 13.48
C LEU A 1145 20.02 51.64 13.58
N GLY A 1146 21.04 52.25 14.17
CA GLY A 1146 21.12 53.71 14.29
C GLY A 1146 20.05 54.34 15.20
N VAL A 1147 19.53 53.58 16.18
CA VAL A 1147 18.49 54.03 17.11
C VAL A 1147 18.87 53.76 18.56
N GLN A 1148 18.46 54.64 19.47
CA GLN A 1148 18.60 54.47 20.92
C GLN A 1148 17.32 54.91 21.63
N PHE A 1149 17.06 54.34 22.82
CA PHE A 1149 15.96 54.76 23.68
C PHE A 1149 16.36 54.80 25.16
N TRP A 1150 15.69 55.66 25.93
CA TRP A 1150 15.93 55.82 27.37
C TRP A 1150 14.61 55.65 28.15
N VAL A 1151 14.70 55.11 29.36
CA VAL A 1151 13.60 55.00 30.33
C VAL A 1151 13.99 55.61 31.68
N PRO A 1152 13.08 56.33 32.36
CA PRO A 1152 13.33 56.95 33.67
C PRO A 1152 13.17 55.96 34.82
N SER A 1153 13.82 56.18 35.96
CA SER A 1153 13.48 55.46 37.19
C SER A 1153 12.13 55.95 37.75
N ILE A 1154 11.23 55.03 38.12
CA ILE A 1154 9.87 55.34 38.57
C ILE A 1154 9.73 55.08 40.07
N THR A 1155 9.05 55.96 40.80
CA THR A 1155 8.76 55.76 42.23
C THR A 1155 7.90 54.52 42.46
N GLY A 1156 8.35 53.62 43.33
CA GLY A 1156 7.64 52.37 43.65
C GLY A 1156 7.96 51.19 42.73
N ALA A 1157 8.87 51.37 41.77
CA ALA A 1157 9.42 50.32 40.91
C ALA A 1157 10.93 50.19 41.13
N GLN A 1158 11.47 48.98 41.06
CA GLN A 1158 12.91 48.79 40.86
C GLN A 1158 13.16 48.56 39.36
N LEU A 1159 13.89 49.48 38.74
CA LEU A 1159 14.34 49.35 37.35
C LEU A 1159 15.53 48.39 37.32
N HIS A 1160 15.48 47.38 36.46
CA HIS A 1160 16.56 46.47 36.17
C HIS A 1160 17.03 46.66 34.74
N GLY A 1161 18.34 46.55 34.54
CA GLY A 1161 18.96 46.56 33.24
C GLY A 1161 20.05 45.52 33.17
N GLY A 1162 20.12 44.81 32.06
CA GLY A 1162 21.12 43.79 31.88
C GLY A 1162 20.80 42.86 30.73
N ARG A 1163 21.69 41.91 30.54
CA ARG A 1163 21.60 40.88 29.51
C ARG A 1163 21.45 39.55 30.21
N GLU A 1164 20.54 38.74 29.72
CA GLU A 1164 20.44 37.38 30.18
C GLU A 1164 21.66 36.59 29.66
N VAL A 1165 22.36 35.87 30.53
CA VAL A 1165 23.62 35.14 30.18
C VAL A 1165 23.49 33.65 30.52
N ALA A 1166 22.29 33.15 30.83
CA ALA A 1166 22.06 31.76 31.25
C ALA A 1166 21.50 30.89 30.11
N PRO A 1167 21.85 29.59 30.04
CA PRO A 1167 21.26 28.64 29.09
C PRO A 1167 19.74 28.51 29.28
N PRO A 1168 18.97 28.25 28.20
CA PRO A 1168 19.43 27.83 26.89
C PRO A 1168 19.46 29.05 25.96
N ASP A 1169 20.58 29.75 25.82
CA ASP A 1169 20.75 30.85 24.85
C ASP A 1169 19.64 31.92 24.83
N PHE A 1170 19.51 32.70 25.90
CA PHE A 1170 18.98 34.06 25.80
C PHE A 1170 20.17 35.01 25.72
N ASN A 1171 20.26 35.81 24.66
CA ASN A 1171 21.27 36.86 24.52
C ASN A 1171 20.58 38.21 24.30
N TRP A 1172 19.50 38.42 25.06
CA TRP A 1172 18.70 39.63 25.00
C TRP A 1172 19.22 40.64 25.98
N ALA A 1173 19.23 41.88 25.56
CA ALA A 1173 19.45 43.02 26.42
C ALA A 1173 18.11 43.74 26.57
N GLY A 1174 17.81 44.18 27.79
CA GLY A 1174 16.53 44.83 28.06
C GLY A 1174 16.57 45.73 29.29
N LEU A 1175 15.48 46.48 29.43
CA LEU A 1175 15.15 47.27 30.62
C LEU A 1175 13.77 46.85 31.11
N GLU A 1176 13.66 46.54 32.39
CA GLU A 1176 12.40 46.08 32.96
C GLU A 1176 12.14 46.70 34.33
N TYR A 1177 10.88 47.01 34.59
CA TYR A 1177 10.44 47.45 35.91
C TYR A 1177 9.88 46.27 36.68
N SER A 1178 10.29 46.16 37.93
CA SER A 1178 9.69 45.25 38.91
C SER A 1178 8.88 46.04 39.93
N PHE A 1179 7.65 45.59 40.19
CA PHE A 1179 6.75 46.19 41.16
C PHE A 1179 6.33 45.15 42.20
N GLY A 1180 6.15 45.60 43.44
CA GLY A 1180 5.66 44.76 44.53
C GLY A 1180 4.17 44.37 44.41
N PRO A 1181 3.65 43.58 45.37
CA PRO A 1181 2.31 42.99 45.29
C PRO A 1181 1.15 43.99 45.42
N SER A 1182 1.43 45.27 45.70
CA SER A 1182 0.44 46.36 45.77
C SER A 1182 0.26 47.12 44.44
N PHE A 1183 0.84 46.62 43.35
CA PHE A 1183 0.78 47.25 42.04
C PHE A 1183 -0.66 47.35 41.49
N THR A 1184 -1.08 48.56 41.14
CA THR A 1184 -2.39 48.83 40.51
C THR A 1184 -2.26 49.46 39.12
N GLY A 1185 -1.07 49.97 38.77
CA GLY A 1185 -0.74 50.58 37.50
C GLY A 1185 0.49 51.48 37.59
N THR A 1186 1.01 51.91 36.43
CA THR A 1186 2.11 52.87 36.31
C THR A 1186 2.02 53.63 34.98
N SER A 1187 2.74 54.73 34.85
CA SER A 1187 2.92 55.40 33.56
C SER A 1187 4.33 55.99 33.44
N TYR A 1188 4.93 55.88 32.26
CA TYR A 1188 6.26 56.40 31.98
C TYR A 1188 6.47 56.69 30.48
N GLU A 1189 7.49 57.50 30.21
CA GLU A 1189 7.88 57.88 28.85
C GLU A 1189 9.13 57.13 28.41
N ILE A 1190 9.13 56.67 27.16
CA ILE A 1190 10.29 56.11 26.47
C ILE A 1190 10.71 57.10 25.40
N LEU A 1191 11.84 57.78 25.59
CA LEU A 1191 12.36 58.74 24.63
C LEU A 1191 13.18 58.03 23.56
N VAL A 1192 12.81 58.17 22.28
CA VAL A 1192 13.45 57.49 21.15
C VAL A 1192 14.20 58.50 20.29
N GLN A 1193 15.48 58.25 20.02
CA GLN A 1193 16.33 59.17 19.28
C GLN A 1193 17.30 58.44 18.35
N ALA A 1194 17.79 59.16 17.33
CA ALA A 1194 18.86 58.66 16.49
C ALA A 1194 20.13 58.42 17.31
N ALA A 1195 20.69 57.22 17.20
CA ALA A 1195 21.98 56.89 17.81
C ALA A 1195 23.08 57.64 17.03
N ARG A 1196 23.90 58.42 17.73
CA ARG A 1196 25.07 59.11 17.16
C ARG A 1196 26.35 58.35 17.44
#